data_AF-A0A1W1BPE5-F1
#
_entry.id   AF-A0A1W1BPE5-F1
#
_cell.length_a   1.000
_cell.length_b   1.000
_cell.length_c   1.000
_cell.angle_alpha   90.00
_cell.angle_beta   90.00
_cell.angle_gamma   90.00
#
_symmetry.space_group_name_H-M   'P 1'
#
loop_
_entity.id
_entity.type
_entity.pdbx_description
1 polymer ?
#
loop_
_entity_poly.entity_id
_entity_poly.type
_entity_poly.pdbx_seq_one_letter_code
_entity_poly.pdbx_strand_id
1 'polypeptide(L)'
;MHTLKKIILHSLLLFIPSLLLATIPQTINTTAASEKDSLAVFYTIEGNIQDKYNAFVEEKLKTIGFNLTDPHKRVNDQYKAKYGSTVLDVLSFMPVVNDEAILPLLNIDPRIAGFGPFNMLITKKLDENKTHVGHLMPKVMLDILGIKDQEVREKFTATFKSLDALIEKDLGGEKSYIAVKKLPEKTMMNFEYEFEIPDDMEDFIDEFQNKFELAFIDKKYLIAGYHNFIDATDDAEDILEGYDAFWTYSLCHLEFSYNMFDNKDAHPEAGLFAPCTMYMYIKKGSNKLVVGMYRLHNWTDTLGITDAKRVALVEKLDKEIPEILTSLGMKAIANVNTLAQKETHESPTQTKVAATTTNVPNIHAKVTNTAPKGTLALMYTLKGENVEKKYNKIIEEDLKKINFKVTDPHLRVNDQYKKKYGSTVLDLLSFLSVANDKMILPLLNIDPRIASTAPFNMLIQKKLDEKVTHVGHLVPAAFLDMIGIKDQKVRDTFTASFAPLNAKLEEKFKENGIEYTKSYLPYKKLPQTRMMNFEYKFEIPDDLEDFIDEFQNKFELAFIGKQYLIAGYHNFMDATDDAEDILEEYDAFWTYSLCHLEFSYNMFDNKGAQPNAGLFAPCTMYMYIKKGSNKLVVGMLRLHNWSDTLGITDKKRVALVNKLDNEIPEILTSLGMKAITNVNPLKETPKALPKKESPKTPNPVKVTLTPVKTASKQKQKSATQQHTATSPTRQKASKEKNASIKIETGGDTVEITIPTPPKVPSVIQVRTITNGEVNGDTRSIKFSKRVPPNYVPPEKRTQEAKPQNTDTNIGGVNKGKISAYLRGRFMDVKAAKAKLKEAGFEIVATTPVDKKGKLVSIVFTDKALIKMASKPNRGFMASLRLLVNKKDNHISITNPLYMAKAFMQQDFDEKKAKATLAKLTAVFKGMLNSKDMLKFQLLPKYQFMSGMPHYEEMTVVARGDDLLSKIKNNKKVVFSQKLENGATLIGVKLGKRTSKFTGRIGTNNAALLPYPVLIENGEAKILDPKYYISVMYPLLQMSEFMTIATVPGAVIKDCERVFK
;
A
#
# COMPACT_ATOMS: atom_id res chain seq x y z
N MET A 1 84.19 28.09 -17.20
CA MET A 1 84.19 27.08 -16.12
C MET A 1 83.56 25.80 -16.70
N HIS A 2 84.30 25.00 -17.47
CA HIS A 2 84.94 23.74 -17.03
C HIS A 2 84.01 22.82 -16.21
N THR A 3 83.69 21.55 -16.49
CA THR A 3 83.89 20.54 -17.58
C THR A 3 83.16 19.26 -17.05
N LEU A 4 82.58 18.30 -17.77
CA LEU A 4 83.25 17.16 -18.44
C LEU A 4 82.19 16.08 -18.89
N LYS A 5 82.29 15.58 -20.14
CA LYS A 5 81.84 14.28 -20.74
C LYS A 5 80.33 13.93 -20.86
N LYS A 6 79.69 14.06 -22.05
CA LYS A 6 79.57 13.12 -23.23
C LYS A 6 78.71 11.86 -22.95
N ILE A 7 77.45 11.77 -23.41
CA ILE A 7 76.92 11.46 -24.78
C ILE A 7 76.65 9.95 -24.99
N ILE A 8 75.34 9.66 -25.12
CA ILE A 8 74.67 8.68 -26.01
C ILE A 8 75.09 7.21 -25.90
N LEU A 9 74.19 6.39 -25.35
CA LEU A 9 74.17 4.95 -25.57
C LEU A 9 72.73 4.46 -25.82
N HIS A 10 72.48 4.16 -27.09
CA HIS A 10 71.65 3.07 -27.63
C HIS A 10 70.18 3.33 -27.97
N SER A 11 70.01 3.77 -29.22
CA SER A 11 68.89 3.43 -30.10
C SER A 11 69.38 2.51 -31.23
N LEU A 12 68.49 1.61 -31.68
CA LEU A 12 68.52 0.70 -32.84
C LEU A 12 69.09 -0.71 -32.69
N LEU A 13 68.17 -1.69 -32.60
CA LEU A 13 68.02 -2.86 -33.49
C LEU A 13 66.76 -3.61 -32.98
N LEU A 14 65.58 -3.40 -33.58
CA LEU A 14 65.01 -4.11 -34.75
C LEU A 14 64.49 -5.54 -34.45
N PHE A 15 63.23 -5.75 -34.86
CA PHE A 15 62.51 -7.00 -35.15
C PHE A 15 61.87 -7.84 -34.01
N ILE A 16 60.52 -7.83 -34.06
CA ILE A 16 59.51 -8.82 -33.62
C ILE A 16 59.85 -10.24 -34.15
N PRO A 17 59.31 -11.42 -33.67
CA PRO A 17 58.43 -11.77 -32.54
C PRO A 17 58.94 -12.96 -31.68
N SER A 18 58.46 -13.10 -30.43
CA SER A 18 58.25 -14.39 -29.71
C SER A 18 57.41 -14.09 -28.46
N LEU A 19 56.14 -14.49 -28.37
CA LEU A 19 55.71 -15.77 -27.80
C LEU A 19 56.50 -16.18 -26.55
N LEU A 20 55.96 -15.87 -25.37
CA LEU A 20 55.98 -16.68 -24.13
C LEU A 20 55.53 -15.83 -22.94
N LEU A 21 54.23 -15.54 -22.88
CA LEU A 21 53.51 -15.34 -21.62
C LEU A 21 52.16 -16.01 -21.83
N ALA A 22 52.20 -17.35 -21.91
CA ALA A 22 51.02 -18.14 -21.66
C ALA A 22 50.60 -17.83 -20.23
N THR A 23 49.49 -17.10 -20.10
CA THR A 23 48.68 -17.09 -18.89
C THR A 23 48.44 -18.55 -18.53
N ILE A 24 49.00 -19.00 -17.41
CA ILE A 24 48.68 -20.29 -16.83
C ILE A 24 47.15 -20.25 -16.58
N PRO A 25 46.33 -21.04 -17.29
CA PRO A 25 44.95 -21.19 -16.87
C PRO A 25 45.01 -21.82 -15.49
N GLN A 26 44.36 -21.20 -14.50
CA GLN A 26 44.05 -21.91 -13.26
C GLN A 26 43.17 -23.09 -13.64
N THR A 27 43.80 -24.24 -13.83
CA THR A 27 43.13 -25.53 -13.86
C THR A 27 42.52 -25.70 -12.47
N ILE A 28 41.20 -25.52 -12.39
CA ILE A 28 40.42 -26.01 -11.28
C ILE A 28 40.67 -27.52 -11.25
N ASN A 29 41.46 -27.98 -10.28
CA ASN A 29 41.53 -29.41 -9.95
C ASN A 29 40.14 -29.82 -9.44
N THR A 30 39.24 -30.16 -10.35
CA THR A 30 38.03 -30.89 -10.04
C THR A 30 38.44 -32.35 -9.84
N THR A 31 38.58 -32.77 -8.58
CA THR A 31 38.23 -34.15 -8.25
C THR A 31 36.82 -34.36 -8.78
N ALA A 32 36.66 -35.21 -9.80
CA ALA A 32 35.36 -35.49 -10.40
C ALA A 32 34.42 -35.96 -9.29
N ALA A 33 33.45 -35.12 -8.93
CA ALA A 33 32.43 -35.49 -7.96
C ALA A 33 31.62 -36.65 -8.54
N SER A 34 31.25 -37.62 -7.69
CA SER A 34 30.29 -38.63 -8.10
C SER A 34 28.97 -37.93 -8.44
N GLU A 35 28.24 -38.43 -9.45
CA GLU A 35 26.90 -37.93 -9.81
C GLU A 35 25.98 -37.84 -8.58
N LYS A 36 26.15 -38.76 -7.62
CA LYS A 36 25.34 -38.86 -6.41
C LYS A 36 25.67 -37.82 -5.33
N ASP A 37 26.86 -37.23 -5.34
CA ASP A 37 27.32 -36.27 -4.31
C ASP A 37 27.51 -34.85 -4.85
N SER A 38 26.92 -34.57 -6.01
CA SER A 38 27.00 -33.27 -6.68
C SER A 38 25.88 -32.32 -6.23
N LEU A 39 26.20 -31.03 -6.19
CA LEU A 39 25.27 -29.92 -5.93
C LEU A 39 24.29 -29.74 -7.09
N ALA A 40 24.80 -29.76 -8.31
CA ALA A 40 24.04 -29.43 -9.51
C ALA A 40 24.59 -30.15 -10.73
N VAL A 41 23.74 -30.27 -11.75
CA VAL A 41 24.09 -30.73 -13.09
C VAL A 41 23.96 -29.56 -14.07
N PHE A 42 24.93 -29.43 -14.96
CA PHE A 42 24.92 -28.46 -16.05
C PHE A 42 25.14 -29.16 -17.39
N TYR A 43 24.42 -28.69 -18.40
CA TYR A 43 24.60 -29.01 -19.81
C TYR A 43 25.16 -27.77 -20.50
N THR A 44 26.33 -27.89 -21.10
CA THR A 44 26.98 -26.80 -21.83
C THR A 44 26.81 -27.01 -23.32
N ILE A 45 26.11 -26.09 -23.99
CA ILE A 45 25.76 -26.16 -25.41
C ILE A 45 26.46 -25.02 -26.15
N GLU A 46 27.05 -25.33 -27.31
CA GLU A 46 27.68 -24.32 -28.16
C GLU A 46 26.64 -23.35 -28.75
N GLY A 47 26.98 -22.08 -28.81
CA GLY A 47 26.14 -21.00 -29.31
C GLY A 47 25.12 -20.47 -28.31
N ASN A 48 24.27 -19.56 -28.78
CA ASN A 48 23.11 -19.05 -28.03
C ASN A 48 21.89 -19.93 -28.35
N ILE A 49 21.40 -20.67 -27.35
CA ILE A 49 20.23 -21.55 -27.50
C ILE A 49 18.99 -21.03 -26.78
N GLN A 50 18.93 -19.73 -26.44
CA GLN A 50 17.87 -19.16 -25.60
C GLN A 50 16.45 -19.51 -26.10
N ASP A 51 16.19 -19.34 -27.40
CA ASP A 51 14.84 -19.59 -27.95
C ASP A 51 14.49 -21.07 -27.94
N LYS A 52 15.47 -21.95 -28.25
CA LYS A 52 15.31 -23.41 -28.16
C LYS A 52 15.04 -23.85 -26.73
N TYR A 53 15.74 -23.26 -25.75
CA TYR A 53 15.54 -23.54 -24.33
C TYR A 53 14.18 -23.04 -23.83
N ASN A 54 13.76 -21.84 -24.23
CA ASN A 54 12.45 -21.31 -23.89
C ASN A 54 11.33 -22.25 -24.38
N ALA A 55 11.37 -22.65 -25.65
CA ALA A 55 10.40 -23.61 -26.21
C ALA A 55 10.45 -24.95 -25.48
N PHE A 56 11.64 -25.46 -25.15
CA PHE A 56 11.80 -26.69 -24.38
C PHE A 56 11.09 -26.62 -23.01
N VAL A 57 11.33 -25.56 -22.24
CA VAL A 57 10.76 -25.41 -20.90
C VAL A 57 9.25 -25.15 -20.95
N GLU A 58 8.78 -24.34 -21.90
CA GLU A 58 7.37 -23.92 -21.99
C GLU A 58 6.44 -24.99 -22.55
N GLU A 59 6.95 -25.81 -23.46
CA GLU A 59 6.13 -26.77 -24.22
C GLU A 59 6.42 -28.22 -23.84
N LYS A 60 7.69 -28.59 -23.67
CA LYS A 60 8.09 -30.00 -23.61
C LYS A 60 8.14 -30.57 -22.21
N LEU A 61 8.50 -29.79 -21.20
CA LEU A 61 8.55 -30.27 -19.81
C LEU A 61 7.20 -30.77 -19.30
N LYS A 62 6.10 -30.20 -19.79
CA LYS A 62 4.73 -30.65 -19.46
C LYS A 62 4.48 -32.11 -19.87
N THR A 63 5.16 -32.61 -20.89
CA THR A 63 5.01 -34.00 -21.37
C THR A 63 5.53 -35.04 -20.38
N ILE A 64 6.35 -34.61 -19.41
CA ILE A 64 6.89 -35.45 -18.32
C ILE A 64 6.41 -34.96 -16.95
N GLY A 65 5.30 -34.20 -16.91
CA GLY A 65 4.63 -33.76 -15.67
C GLY A 65 5.20 -32.49 -15.03
N PHE A 66 6.24 -31.86 -15.59
CA PHE A 66 6.78 -30.60 -15.05
C PHE A 66 6.05 -29.37 -15.60
N ASN A 67 5.44 -28.60 -14.72
CA ASN A 67 4.74 -27.36 -15.01
C ASN A 67 5.62 -26.14 -14.72
N LEU A 68 5.64 -25.19 -15.65
CA LEU A 68 6.30 -23.89 -15.50
C LEU A 68 5.40 -22.95 -14.71
N THR A 69 5.88 -22.42 -13.57
CA THR A 69 5.02 -21.72 -12.59
C THR A 69 5.11 -20.20 -12.68
N ASP A 70 6.29 -19.61 -12.89
CA ASP A 70 6.44 -18.15 -13.09
C ASP A 70 7.78 -17.81 -13.81
N PRO A 71 7.86 -17.91 -15.14
CA PRO A 71 9.12 -17.73 -15.87
C PRO A 71 9.60 -16.27 -15.90
N HIS A 72 10.89 -16.08 -15.61
CA HIS A 72 11.58 -14.79 -15.60
C HIS A 72 12.72 -14.81 -16.62
N LYS A 73 12.39 -14.41 -17.86
CA LYS A 73 13.33 -14.40 -18.99
C LYS A 73 14.19 -13.13 -19.00
N ARG A 74 15.47 -13.28 -19.39
CA ARG A 74 16.43 -12.18 -19.60
C ARG A 74 16.51 -11.19 -18.44
N VAL A 75 16.63 -11.71 -17.22
CA VAL A 75 16.75 -10.91 -15.98
C VAL A 75 17.98 -9.99 -16.01
N ASN A 76 19.04 -10.41 -16.70
CA ASN A 76 20.23 -9.59 -16.95
C ASN A 76 19.93 -8.25 -17.68
N ASP A 77 18.91 -8.20 -18.54
CA ASP A 77 18.53 -6.94 -19.18
C ASP A 77 17.95 -5.95 -18.16
N GLN A 78 17.19 -6.44 -17.18
CA GLN A 78 16.65 -5.61 -16.09
C GLN A 78 17.76 -5.11 -15.18
N TYR A 79 18.76 -5.95 -14.92
CA TYR A 79 19.96 -5.53 -14.19
C TYR A 79 20.73 -4.45 -14.93
N LYS A 80 20.99 -4.63 -16.23
CA LYS A 80 21.64 -3.62 -17.06
C LYS A 80 20.89 -2.30 -17.05
N ALA A 81 19.55 -2.34 -17.20
CA ALA A 81 18.72 -1.15 -17.19
C ALA A 81 18.76 -0.42 -15.84
N LYS A 82 18.81 -1.16 -14.72
CA LYS A 82 18.76 -0.59 -13.37
C LYS A 82 20.13 -0.18 -12.81
N TYR A 83 21.16 -0.97 -13.04
CA TYR A 83 22.50 -0.83 -12.44
C TYR A 83 23.57 -0.40 -13.46
N GLY A 84 23.23 -0.33 -14.75
CA GLY A 84 24.06 0.27 -15.80
C GLY A 84 25.02 -0.70 -16.51
N SER A 85 25.14 -1.94 -16.06
CA SER A 85 26.02 -2.94 -16.66
C SER A 85 25.49 -4.36 -16.48
N THR A 86 25.96 -5.25 -17.35
CA THR A 86 25.76 -6.70 -17.28
C THR A 86 27.01 -7.37 -17.86
N VAL A 87 27.38 -8.53 -17.33
CA VAL A 87 28.40 -9.43 -17.87
C VAL A 87 27.79 -10.63 -18.61
N LEU A 88 26.45 -10.69 -18.65
CA LEU A 88 25.68 -11.80 -19.20
C LEU A 88 24.95 -11.39 -20.48
N ASP A 89 25.00 -12.27 -21.47
CA ASP A 89 24.17 -12.21 -22.68
C ASP A 89 22.74 -12.74 -22.37
N VAL A 90 22.68 -13.84 -21.61
CA VAL A 90 21.43 -14.49 -21.20
C VAL A 90 21.50 -14.83 -19.71
N LEU A 91 20.46 -14.47 -18.96
CA LEU A 91 20.16 -15.00 -17.64
C LEU A 91 18.64 -15.13 -17.50
N SER A 92 18.14 -16.35 -17.33
CA SER A 92 16.71 -16.56 -17.05
C SER A 92 16.51 -17.56 -15.92
N PHE A 93 15.47 -17.31 -15.11
CA PHE A 93 14.99 -18.24 -14.11
C PHE A 93 13.67 -18.82 -14.59
N MET A 94 13.59 -20.14 -14.66
CA MET A 94 12.42 -20.85 -15.15
C MET A 94 11.96 -21.84 -14.08
N PRO A 95 11.18 -21.39 -13.07
CA PRO A 95 10.75 -22.24 -11.97
C PRO A 95 9.77 -23.32 -12.44
N VAL A 96 10.07 -24.58 -12.15
CA VAL A 96 9.25 -25.74 -12.51
C VAL A 96 8.91 -26.60 -11.30
N VAL A 97 7.77 -27.28 -11.38
CA VAL A 97 7.30 -28.23 -10.36
C VAL A 97 6.60 -29.40 -11.05
N ASN A 98 6.76 -30.61 -10.52
CA ASN A 98 5.97 -31.76 -10.94
C ASN A 98 4.82 -31.96 -9.96
N ASP A 99 3.67 -31.38 -10.26
CA ASP A 99 2.52 -31.32 -9.34
C ASP A 99 2.00 -32.72 -9.00
N GLU A 100 1.81 -33.58 -10.01
CA GLU A 100 1.34 -34.96 -9.82
C GLU A 100 2.27 -35.76 -8.88
N ALA A 101 3.58 -35.59 -9.00
CA ALA A 101 4.54 -36.30 -8.18
C ALA A 101 4.68 -35.72 -6.77
N ILE A 102 4.58 -34.39 -6.60
CA ILE A 102 4.82 -33.74 -5.31
C ILE A 102 3.60 -33.75 -4.40
N LEU A 103 2.37 -33.65 -4.93
CA LEU A 103 1.14 -33.55 -4.14
C LEU A 103 1.00 -34.68 -3.09
N PRO A 104 1.17 -35.97 -3.43
CA PRO A 104 1.12 -37.04 -2.43
C PRO A 104 2.24 -36.96 -1.39
N LEU A 105 3.41 -36.41 -1.76
CA LEU A 105 4.56 -36.30 -0.85
C LEU A 105 4.36 -35.21 0.20
N LEU A 106 3.53 -34.20 -0.08
CA LEU A 106 3.17 -33.17 0.88
C LEU A 106 2.43 -33.76 2.11
N ASN A 107 1.74 -34.89 1.96
CA ASN A 107 1.10 -35.61 3.06
C ASN A 107 2.09 -36.45 3.90
N ILE A 108 3.32 -36.64 3.43
CA ILE A 108 4.37 -37.38 4.15
C ILE A 108 5.31 -36.39 4.83
N ASP A 109 5.85 -35.43 4.07
CA ASP A 109 6.72 -34.38 4.60
C ASP A 109 6.50 -33.06 3.83
N PRO A 110 5.73 -32.10 4.38
CA PRO A 110 5.35 -30.87 3.68
C PRO A 110 6.55 -29.96 3.39
N ARG A 111 7.71 -30.21 4.02
CA ARG A 111 8.93 -29.43 3.80
C ARG A 111 9.45 -29.58 2.37
N ILE A 112 9.06 -30.63 1.64
CA ILE A 112 9.45 -30.84 0.23
C ILE A 112 9.03 -29.68 -0.68
N ALA A 113 7.97 -28.95 -0.31
CA ALA A 113 7.52 -27.74 -1.00
C ALA A 113 8.57 -26.61 -1.00
N GLY A 114 9.61 -26.66 -0.16
CA GLY A 114 10.71 -25.69 -0.16
C GLY A 114 11.56 -25.68 -1.45
N PHE A 115 11.39 -26.67 -2.33
CA PHE A 115 11.90 -26.68 -3.70
C PHE A 115 10.80 -26.98 -4.74
N GLY A 116 9.52 -26.76 -4.38
CA GLY A 116 8.38 -26.87 -5.28
C GLY A 116 7.71 -25.50 -5.44
N PRO A 117 8.09 -24.67 -6.44
CA PRO A 117 8.96 -24.98 -7.58
C PRO A 117 10.48 -24.84 -7.30
N PHE A 118 11.30 -25.48 -8.15
CA PHE A 118 12.76 -25.31 -8.24
C PHE A 118 13.15 -24.73 -9.60
N ASN A 119 14.39 -24.24 -9.73
CA ASN A 119 14.79 -23.57 -10.95
C ASN A 119 15.35 -24.47 -12.04
N MET A 120 14.90 -24.21 -13.26
CA MET A 120 15.66 -24.50 -14.47
C MET A 120 16.40 -23.21 -14.89
N LEU A 121 17.72 -23.21 -14.71
CA LEU A 121 18.58 -22.06 -14.98
C LEU A 121 19.09 -22.09 -16.41
N ILE A 122 19.12 -20.94 -17.09
CA ILE A 122 19.89 -20.71 -18.31
C ILE A 122 20.79 -19.48 -18.14
N THR A 123 22.07 -19.63 -18.46
CA THR A 123 23.05 -18.54 -18.41
C THR A 123 23.97 -18.58 -19.63
N LYS A 124 24.41 -17.41 -20.08
CA LYS A 124 25.46 -17.25 -21.08
C LYS A 124 26.18 -15.93 -20.81
N LYS A 125 27.50 -15.94 -20.71
CA LYS A 125 28.32 -14.72 -20.59
C LYS A 125 28.48 -14.01 -21.93
N LEU A 126 28.82 -12.73 -21.88
CA LEU A 126 29.08 -11.91 -23.07
C LEU A 126 30.37 -12.32 -23.80
N ASP A 127 31.37 -12.79 -23.06
CA ASP A 127 32.70 -13.16 -23.55
C ASP A 127 32.84 -14.63 -23.93
N GLU A 128 31.75 -15.40 -23.84
CA GLU A 128 31.71 -16.81 -24.25
C GLU A 128 30.63 -17.06 -25.31
N ASN A 129 30.89 -18.06 -26.17
CA ASN A 129 29.91 -18.55 -27.13
C ASN A 129 29.31 -19.89 -26.69
N LYS A 130 29.10 -20.06 -25.39
CA LYS A 130 28.52 -21.27 -24.80
C LYS A 130 27.33 -20.88 -23.93
N THR A 131 26.25 -21.64 -24.02
CA THR A 131 25.10 -21.51 -23.13
C THR A 131 25.13 -22.64 -22.12
N HIS A 132 24.96 -22.30 -20.85
CA HIS A 132 24.89 -23.25 -19.75
C HIS A 132 23.45 -23.35 -19.26
N VAL A 133 22.91 -24.57 -19.20
CA VAL A 133 21.58 -24.85 -18.64
C VAL A 133 21.68 -25.90 -17.55
N GLY A 134 20.96 -25.77 -16.45
CA GLY A 134 21.10 -26.70 -15.33
C GLY A 134 20.06 -26.56 -14.22
N HIS A 135 20.10 -27.51 -13.28
CA HIS A 135 19.29 -27.51 -12.05
C HIS A 135 20.06 -28.13 -10.88
N LEU A 136 19.60 -27.88 -9.65
CA LEU A 136 20.13 -28.53 -8.45
C LEU A 136 19.82 -30.03 -8.46
N MET A 137 20.69 -30.82 -7.82
CA MET A 137 20.45 -32.25 -7.64
C MET A 137 19.41 -32.49 -6.52
N PRO A 138 18.44 -33.41 -6.73
CA PRO A 138 17.36 -33.65 -5.77
C PRO A 138 17.87 -34.09 -4.39
N LYS A 139 18.96 -34.87 -4.34
CA LYS A 139 19.57 -35.30 -3.08
C LYS A 139 19.97 -34.09 -2.22
N VAL A 140 20.60 -33.08 -2.82
CA VAL A 140 21.07 -31.89 -2.08
C VAL A 140 19.89 -31.01 -1.68
N MET A 141 18.85 -30.89 -2.51
CA MET A 141 17.59 -30.25 -2.12
C MET A 141 17.03 -30.89 -0.84
N LEU A 142 16.92 -32.22 -0.82
CA LEU A 142 16.42 -32.99 0.33
C LEU A 142 17.32 -32.86 1.57
N ASP A 143 18.64 -32.83 1.39
CA ASP A 143 19.62 -32.63 2.46
C ASP A 143 19.51 -31.22 3.07
N ILE A 144 19.31 -30.18 2.25
CA ILE A 144 19.05 -28.81 2.71
C ILE A 144 17.75 -28.75 3.52
N LEU A 145 16.67 -29.37 3.03
CA LEU A 145 15.38 -29.41 3.73
C LEU A 145 15.42 -30.23 5.02
N GLY A 146 16.42 -31.12 5.17
CA GLY A 146 16.53 -32.03 6.32
C GLY A 146 15.51 -33.17 6.28
N ILE A 147 15.12 -33.61 5.08
CA ILE A 147 14.18 -34.71 4.86
C ILE A 147 14.95 -36.03 4.83
N LYS A 148 14.61 -36.92 5.77
CA LYS A 148 15.23 -38.25 5.91
C LYS A 148 14.31 -39.40 5.52
N ASP A 149 13.02 -39.11 5.30
CA ASP A 149 12.03 -40.09 4.93
C ASP A 149 12.40 -40.76 3.58
N GLN A 150 12.51 -42.09 3.58
CA GLN A 150 13.03 -42.82 2.42
C GLN A 150 12.07 -42.75 1.23
N GLU A 151 10.76 -42.81 1.47
CA GLU A 151 9.75 -42.77 0.41
C GLU A 151 9.75 -41.41 -0.28
N VAL A 152 9.76 -40.32 0.48
CA VAL A 152 9.87 -38.95 -0.07
C VAL A 152 11.15 -38.81 -0.89
N ARG A 153 12.29 -39.27 -0.36
CA ARG A 153 13.58 -39.15 -1.05
C ARG A 153 13.62 -39.94 -2.36
N GLU A 154 13.09 -41.16 -2.38
CA GLU A 154 13.05 -42.00 -3.57
C GLU A 154 12.11 -41.44 -4.65
N LYS A 155 10.86 -41.13 -4.28
CA LYS A 155 9.84 -40.63 -5.22
C LYS A 155 10.21 -39.26 -5.79
N PHE A 156 10.66 -38.33 -4.96
CA PHE A 156 11.08 -37.01 -5.43
C PHE A 156 12.28 -37.10 -6.38
N THR A 157 13.31 -37.87 -6.01
CA THR A 157 14.52 -38.06 -6.84
C THR A 157 14.21 -38.73 -8.18
N ALA A 158 13.22 -39.64 -8.22
CA ALA A 158 12.85 -40.34 -9.46
C ALA A 158 12.37 -39.39 -10.56
N THR A 159 11.72 -38.28 -10.21
CA THR A 159 11.20 -37.29 -11.19
C THR A 159 12.30 -36.62 -12.01
N PHE A 160 13.52 -36.52 -11.47
CA PHE A 160 14.65 -35.89 -12.16
C PHE A 160 15.26 -36.79 -13.24
N LYS A 161 15.05 -38.11 -13.19
CA LYS A 161 15.58 -39.01 -14.23
C LYS A 161 14.96 -38.75 -15.60
N SER A 162 13.65 -38.53 -15.65
CA SER A 162 12.94 -38.19 -16.90
C SER A 162 13.29 -36.78 -17.36
N LEU A 163 13.52 -35.85 -16.42
CA LEU A 163 13.98 -34.49 -16.71
C LEU A 163 15.36 -34.50 -17.39
N ASP A 164 16.36 -35.11 -16.77
CA ASP A 164 17.73 -35.22 -17.31
C ASP A 164 17.74 -35.87 -18.69
N ALA A 165 17.02 -37.00 -18.85
CA ALA A 165 16.92 -37.70 -20.12
C ALA A 165 16.29 -36.85 -21.23
N LEU A 166 15.29 -36.03 -20.88
CA LEU A 166 14.63 -35.13 -21.83
C LEU A 166 15.55 -33.96 -22.22
N ILE A 167 16.31 -33.40 -21.28
CA ILE A 167 17.32 -32.37 -21.54
C ILE A 167 18.41 -32.92 -22.48
N GLU A 168 18.94 -34.10 -22.19
CA GLU A 168 19.98 -34.76 -23.00
C GLU A 168 19.50 -35.01 -24.44
N LYS A 169 18.27 -35.49 -24.58
CA LYS A 169 17.68 -35.78 -25.89
C LYS A 169 17.43 -34.53 -26.72
N ASP A 170 16.89 -33.46 -26.11
CA ASP A 170 16.36 -32.33 -26.86
C ASP A 170 17.32 -31.15 -26.95
N LEU A 171 18.09 -30.89 -25.89
CA LEU A 171 19.07 -29.80 -25.85
C LEU A 171 20.47 -30.31 -26.19
N GLY A 172 20.86 -31.47 -25.67
CA GLY A 172 22.19 -32.04 -25.79
C GLY A 172 23.24 -31.27 -24.98
N GLY A 173 24.51 -31.32 -25.42
CA GLY A 173 25.63 -30.60 -24.81
C GLY A 173 26.51 -31.45 -23.91
N GLU A 174 27.59 -30.84 -23.42
CA GLU A 174 28.53 -31.45 -22.49
C GLU A 174 27.95 -31.43 -21.06
N LYS A 175 27.69 -32.61 -20.50
CA LYS A 175 27.18 -32.79 -19.13
C LYS A 175 28.33 -32.65 -18.12
N SER A 176 28.14 -31.82 -17.11
CA SER A 176 29.10 -31.55 -16.05
C SER A 176 28.40 -31.41 -14.69
N TYR A 177 29.16 -31.55 -13.61
CA TYR A 177 28.64 -31.51 -12.25
C TYR A 177 29.40 -30.51 -11.38
N ILE A 178 28.68 -29.82 -10.48
CA ILE A 178 29.27 -28.98 -9.45
C ILE A 178 29.29 -29.76 -8.14
N ALA A 179 30.45 -29.86 -7.47
CA ALA A 179 30.56 -30.54 -6.18
C ALA A 179 30.01 -29.68 -5.03
N VAL A 180 29.38 -30.31 -4.04
CA VAL A 180 29.04 -29.63 -2.77
C VAL A 180 30.33 -29.34 -2.00
N LYS A 181 30.56 -28.09 -1.62
CA LYS A 181 31.69 -27.72 -0.74
C LYS A 181 31.40 -28.02 0.72
N LYS A 182 30.34 -27.41 1.27
CA LYS A 182 29.88 -27.62 2.65
C LYS A 182 28.39 -27.28 2.76
N LEU A 183 27.66 -27.95 3.64
CA LEU A 183 26.32 -27.50 4.08
C LEU A 183 26.45 -26.63 5.35
N PRO A 184 25.69 -25.53 5.46
CA PRO A 184 25.70 -24.71 6.66
C PRO A 184 25.11 -25.47 7.86
N GLU A 185 25.49 -25.10 9.08
CA GLU A 185 24.95 -25.72 10.31
C GLU A 185 23.43 -25.54 10.43
N LYS A 186 22.93 -24.40 9.95
CA LYS A 186 21.50 -24.10 9.84
C LYS A 186 21.16 -24.01 8.37
N THR A 187 20.49 -25.02 7.85
CA THR A 187 20.04 -25.06 6.44
C THR A 187 18.66 -24.44 6.25
N MET A 188 17.83 -24.41 7.30
CA MET A 188 16.43 -23.95 7.23
C MET A 188 16.13 -22.82 8.20
N MET A 189 15.06 -22.09 7.89
CA MET A 189 14.32 -21.23 8.81
C MET A 189 12.85 -21.66 8.80
N ASN A 190 12.27 -21.88 9.97
CA ASN A 190 10.90 -22.38 10.13
C ASN A 190 10.17 -21.54 11.18
N PHE A 191 8.89 -21.27 10.92
CA PHE A 191 8.05 -20.44 11.74
C PHE A 191 6.64 -21.01 11.84
N GLU A 192 5.95 -20.66 12.92
CA GLU A 192 4.53 -20.92 13.15
C GLU A 192 3.82 -19.60 13.46
N TYR A 193 2.63 -19.42 12.90
CA TYR A 193 1.72 -18.33 13.20
C TYR A 193 0.41 -18.91 13.72
N GLU A 194 0.10 -18.61 14.97
CA GLU A 194 -1.15 -19.00 15.62
C GLU A 194 -2.18 -17.88 15.39
N PHE A 195 -3.36 -18.26 14.91
CA PHE A 195 -4.47 -17.36 14.61
C PHE A 195 -5.76 -17.87 15.27
N GLU A 196 -6.79 -17.03 15.33
CA GLU A 196 -8.13 -17.46 15.75
C GLU A 196 -8.85 -18.06 14.54
N ILE A 197 -9.44 -19.24 14.70
CA ILE A 197 -10.10 -19.94 13.59
C ILE A 197 -11.25 -19.06 13.08
N PRO A 198 -11.19 -18.58 11.83
CA PRO A 198 -12.21 -17.70 11.27
C PRO A 198 -13.44 -18.51 10.82
N ASP A 199 -14.59 -17.83 10.69
CA ASP A 199 -15.78 -18.42 10.05
C ASP A 199 -15.55 -18.70 8.55
N ASP A 200 -14.70 -17.91 7.88
CA ASP A 200 -14.28 -18.10 6.49
C ASP A 200 -12.75 -18.14 6.39
N MET A 201 -12.21 -19.35 6.17
CA MET A 201 -10.78 -19.57 6.05
C MET A 201 -10.18 -18.93 4.78
N GLU A 202 -10.95 -18.81 3.69
CA GLU A 202 -10.48 -18.21 2.44
C GLU A 202 -10.21 -16.71 2.63
N ASP A 203 -11.10 -16.01 3.35
CA ASP A 203 -10.93 -14.58 3.66
C ASP A 203 -9.73 -14.35 4.60
N PHE A 204 -9.50 -15.21 5.60
CA PHE A 204 -8.28 -15.14 6.43
C PHE A 204 -7.01 -15.32 5.61
N ILE A 205 -6.95 -16.33 4.73
CA ILE A 205 -5.79 -16.57 3.87
C ILE A 205 -5.53 -15.36 2.98
N ASP A 206 -6.58 -14.77 2.37
CA ASP A 206 -6.48 -13.58 1.52
C ASP A 206 -5.90 -12.38 2.30
N GLU A 207 -6.38 -12.13 3.53
CA GLU A 207 -5.88 -11.05 4.38
C GLU A 207 -4.44 -11.28 4.85
N PHE A 208 -4.14 -12.50 5.29
CA PHE A 208 -2.81 -12.90 5.71
C PHE A 208 -1.81 -12.76 4.57
N GLN A 209 -2.13 -13.31 3.38
CA GLN A 209 -1.28 -13.22 2.19
C GLN A 209 -1.00 -11.76 1.84
N ASN A 210 -2.02 -10.90 1.84
CA ASN A 210 -1.83 -9.47 1.59
C ASN A 210 -0.91 -8.80 2.64
N LYS A 211 -1.10 -9.11 3.94
CA LYS A 211 -0.24 -8.60 5.02
C LYS A 211 1.21 -9.08 4.84
N PHE A 212 1.40 -10.34 4.48
CA PHE A 212 2.69 -10.97 4.22
C PHE A 212 3.39 -10.30 3.02
N GLU A 213 2.72 -10.23 1.86
CA GLU A 213 3.28 -9.65 0.64
C GLU A 213 3.72 -8.19 0.87
N LEU A 214 2.89 -7.38 1.53
CA LEU A 214 3.22 -6.00 1.86
C LEU A 214 4.44 -5.88 2.77
N ALA A 215 4.57 -6.74 3.78
CA ALA A 215 5.71 -6.70 4.70
C ALA A 215 7.04 -7.00 4.00
N PHE A 216 7.05 -7.92 3.04
CA PHE A 216 8.21 -8.23 2.22
C PHE A 216 8.49 -7.11 1.18
N ILE A 217 7.46 -6.56 0.54
CA ILE A 217 7.59 -5.44 -0.40
C ILE A 217 8.17 -4.19 0.28
N ASP A 218 7.76 -3.88 1.51
CA ASP A 218 8.30 -2.76 2.29
C ASP A 218 9.80 -2.90 2.57
N LYS A 219 10.32 -4.13 2.58
CA LYS A 219 11.74 -4.47 2.69
C LYS A 219 12.41 -4.69 1.32
N LYS A 220 11.79 -4.22 0.24
CA LYS A 220 12.27 -4.28 -1.15
C LYS A 220 12.38 -5.70 -1.73
N TYR A 221 11.72 -6.67 -1.12
CA TYR A 221 11.50 -7.96 -1.77
C TYR A 221 10.40 -7.84 -2.82
N LEU A 222 10.52 -8.65 -3.86
CA LEU A 222 9.50 -8.89 -4.86
C LEU A 222 8.95 -10.29 -4.63
N ILE A 223 7.63 -10.42 -4.76
CA ILE A 223 7.00 -11.72 -4.95
C ILE A 223 7.17 -12.07 -6.42
N ALA A 224 8.23 -12.84 -6.70
CA ALA A 224 8.60 -13.27 -8.05
C ALA A 224 7.79 -14.47 -8.54
N GLY A 225 6.97 -15.07 -7.67
CA GLY A 225 6.12 -16.18 -8.06
C GLY A 225 5.26 -16.70 -6.92
N TYR A 226 4.22 -17.43 -7.29
CA TYR A 226 3.24 -17.99 -6.37
C TYR A 226 2.67 -19.29 -6.93
N HIS A 227 2.70 -20.36 -6.14
CA HIS A 227 2.11 -21.64 -6.52
C HIS A 227 1.16 -22.13 -5.44
N ASN A 228 -0.12 -22.36 -5.79
CA ASN A 228 -1.11 -22.93 -4.88
C ASN A 228 -1.24 -24.43 -5.15
N PHE A 229 -0.86 -25.26 -4.19
CA PHE A 229 -0.90 -26.70 -4.34
C PHE A 229 -2.33 -27.26 -4.29
N ILE A 230 -3.25 -26.60 -3.58
CA ILE A 230 -4.66 -27.04 -3.55
C ILE A 230 -5.34 -26.87 -4.92
N ASP A 231 -4.89 -25.90 -5.71
CA ASP A 231 -5.41 -25.61 -7.05
C ASP A 231 -4.48 -26.10 -8.19
N ALA A 232 -3.54 -27.00 -7.89
CA ALA A 232 -2.49 -27.38 -8.84
C ALA A 232 -2.99 -28.35 -9.92
N THR A 233 -3.74 -29.38 -9.52
CA THR A 233 -4.36 -30.39 -10.40
C THR A 233 -5.85 -30.51 -10.10
N ASP A 234 -6.60 -31.20 -10.97
CA ASP A 234 -8.06 -31.34 -10.79
C ASP A 234 -8.43 -32.22 -9.57
N ASP A 235 -7.51 -33.06 -9.09
CA ASP A 235 -7.62 -33.94 -7.91
C ASP A 235 -6.80 -33.45 -6.70
N ALA A 236 -6.16 -32.28 -6.79
CA ALA A 236 -5.28 -31.79 -5.73
C ALA A 236 -6.01 -31.53 -4.40
N GLU A 237 -7.24 -31.03 -4.45
CA GLU A 237 -8.07 -30.80 -3.25
C GLU A 237 -8.40 -32.12 -2.54
N ASP A 238 -8.64 -33.20 -3.30
CA ASP A 238 -8.89 -34.54 -2.75
C ASP A 238 -7.60 -35.15 -2.18
N ILE A 239 -6.46 -35.03 -2.89
CA ILE A 239 -5.16 -35.53 -2.40
C ILE A 239 -4.73 -34.80 -1.13
N LEU A 240 -4.95 -33.48 -1.07
CA LEU A 240 -4.58 -32.62 0.05
C LEU A 240 -5.74 -32.39 1.02
N GLU A 241 -6.69 -33.32 1.13
CA GLU A 241 -7.87 -33.19 2.00
C GLU A 241 -7.55 -32.92 3.48
N GLY A 242 -6.31 -33.18 3.91
CA GLY A 242 -5.77 -32.91 5.24
C GLY A 242 -5.30 -31.46 5.46
N TYR A 243 -5.43 -30.58 4.47
CA TYR A 243 -5.04 -29.18 4.53
C TYR A 243 -6.21 -28.25 4.21
N ASP A 244 -6.32 -27.15 4.95
CA ASP A 244 -7.22 -26.04 4.58
C ASP A 244 -6.55 -25.10 3.56
N ALA A 245 -5.21 -25.07 3.53
CA ALA A 245 -4.44 -24.24 2.63
C ALA A 245 -3.02 -24.80 2.43
N PHE A 246 -2.48 -24.73 1.21
CA PHE A 246 -1.07 -25.06 0.94
C PHE A 246 -0.56 -24.29 -0.28
N TRP A 247 0.41 -23.40 -0.10
CA TRP A 247 1.02 -22.64 -1.19
C TRP A 247 2.51 -22.34 -0.97
N THR A 248 3.18 -21.85 -2.01
CA THR A 248 4.54 -21.31 -1.95
C THR A 248 4.64 -19.91 -2.52
N TYR A 249 5.53 -19.12 -1.95
CA TYR A 249 5.99 -17.84 -2.49
C TYR A 249 7.42 -17.95 -2.98
N SER A 250 7.71 -17.36 -4.13
CA SER A 250 9.06 -17.14 -4.63
C SER A 250 9.51 -15.72 -4.30
N LEU A 251 10.44 -15.56 -3.35
CA LEU A 251 10.96 -14.26 -2.95
C LEU A 251 12.16 -13.85 -3.81
N CYS A 252 12.26 -12.58 -4.17
CA CYS A 252 13.41 -12.02 -4.88
C CYS A 252 13.82 -10.66 -4.31
N HIS A 253 15.12 -10.38 -4.21
CA HIS A 253 15.63 -9.08 -3.79
C HIS A 253 16.63 -8.58 -4.85
N LEU A 254 16.23 -7.59 -5.67
CA LEU A 254 16.98 -7.21 -6.88
C LEU A 254 18.42 -6.76 -6.64
N GLU A 255 18.72 -6.13 -5.50
CA GLU A 255 20.09 -5.72 -5.16
C GLU A 255 20.95 -6.94 -4.82
N PHE A 256 20.37 -7.91 -4.10
CA PHE A 256 21.07 -9.16 -3.78
C PHE A 256 21.29 -9.97 -5.06
N SER A 257 20.24 -10.13 -5.84
CA SER A 257 20.22 -10.87 -7.10
C SER A 257 21.25 -10.34 -8.11
N TYR A 258 21.32 -9.03 -8.32
CA TYR A 258 22.34 -8.42 -9.20
C TYR A 258 23.76 -8.68 -8.72
N ASN A 259 24.02 -8.46 -7.42
CA ASN A 259 25.36 -8.64 -6.87
C ASN A 259 25.79 -10.11 -6.81
N MET A 260 24.84 -11.03 -6.75
CA MET A 260 25.12 -12.47 -6.80
C MET A 260 25.36 -12.95 -8.23
N PHE A 261 24.52 -12.55 -9.19
CA PHE A 261 24.48 -13.20 -10.51
C PHE A 261 25.13 -12.43 -11.65
N ASP A 262 25.15 -11.09 -11.62
CA ASP A 262 25.41 -10.30 -12.83
C ASP A 262 26.20 -9.01 -12.55
N ASN A 263 27.47 -9.16 -12.18
CA ASN A 263 28.45 -8.09 -12.12
C ASN A 263 29.86 -8.69 -12.23
N LYS A 264 30.90 -7.87 -12.03
CA LYS A 264 32.28 -8.35 -12.03
C LYS A 264 32.46 -9.44 -10.96
N ASP A 265 33.03 -10.57 -11.35
CA ASP A 265 33.29 -11.73 -10.49
C ASP A 265 32.01 -12.36 -9.89
N ALA A 266 30.87 -12.22 -10.58
CA ALA A 266 29.60 -12.81 -10.15
C ALA A 266 29.53 -14.32 -10.33
N HIS A 267 28.55 -14.92 -9.64
CA HIS A 267 28.24 -16.34 -9.60
C HIS A 267 26.87 -16.62 -10.25
N PRO A 268 26.75 -16.54 -11.59
CA PRO A 268 25.49 -16.83 -12.28
C PRO A 268 24.95 -18.24 -11.97
N GLU A 269 25.82 -19.20 -11.67
CA GLU A 269 25.47 -20.55 -11.22
C GLU A 269 24.71 -20.58 -9.89
N ALA A 270 24.86 -19.57 -9.03
CA ALA A 270 24.04 -19.45 -7.82
C ALA A 270 22.54 -19.27 -8.15
N GLY A 271 22.21 -18.89 -9.39
CA GLY A 271 20.84 -18.80 -9.89
C GLY A 271 20.08 -20.12 -9.81
N LEU A 272 20.77 -21.27 -9.66
CA LEU A 272 20.16 -22.58 -9.45
C LEU A 272 19.28 -22.65 -8.19
N PHE A 273 19.62 -21.85 -7.18
CA PHE A 273 18.81 -21.76 -5.97
C PHE A 273 17.59 -20.84 -6.14
N ALA A 274 17.60 -19.88 -7.06
CA ALA A 274 16.46 -18.98 -7.25
C ALA A 274 15.34 -19.66 -8.04
N PRO A 275 14.08 -19.70 -7.59
CA PRO A 275 13.52 -18.76 -6.64
C PRO A 275 13.79 -19.14 -5.18
N CYS A 276 13.83 -18.12 -4.32
CA CYS A 276 13.81 -18.30 -2.88
C CYS A 276 12.41 -18.77 -2.45
N THR A 277 12.16 -20.07 -2.54
CA THR A 277 10.85 -20.69 -2.29
C THR A 277 10.57 -20.80 -0.79
N MET A 278 9.52 -20.11 -0.34
CA MET A 278 8.97 -20.17 1.00
C MET A 278 7.63 -20.89 0.95
N TYR A 279 7.52 -22.05 1.60
CA TYR A 279 6.27 -22.79 1.68
C TYR A 279 5.45 -22.38 2.89
N MET A 280 4.14 -22.51 2.74
CA MET A 280 3.13 -22.19 3.76
C MET A 280 1.98 -23.18 3.69
N TYR A 281 1.50 -23.65 4.84
CA TYR A 281 0.29 -24.46 4.89
C TYR A 281 -0.45 -24.33 6.21
N ILE A 282 -1.75 -24.64 6.17
CA ILE A 282 -2.64 -24.75 7.31
C ILE A 282 -3.21 -26.17 7.27
N LYS A 283 -2.93 -26.95 8.32
CA LYS A 283 -3.53 -28.29 8.47
C LYS A 283 -5.02 -28.14 8.72
N LYS A 284 -5.82 -29.06 8.18
CA LYS A 284 -7.29 -29.01 8.30
C LYS A 284 -7.75 -28.91 9.75
N GLY A 285 -8.57 -27.90 10.04
CA GLY A 285 -9.11 -27.63 11.37
C GLY A 285 -8.08 -27.12 12.38
N SER A 286 -6.87 -26.75 11.92
CA SER A 286 -5.83 -26.16 12.76
C SER A 286 -5.93 -24.64 12.76
N ASN A 287 -5.58 -24.04 13.88
CA ASN A 287 -5.44 -22.59 14.04
C ASN A 287 -3.99 -22.12 13.85
N LYS A 288 -3.16 -22.95 13.20
CA LYS A 288 -1.72 -22.72 13.02
C LYS A 288 -1.35 -22.74 11.54
N LEU A 289 -0.74 -21.65 11.10
CA LEU A 289 -0.07 -21.54 9.81
C LEU A 289 1.41 -21.86 10.00
N VAL A 290 1.90 -22.86 9.28
CA VAL A 290 3.31 -23.24 9.28
C VAL A 290 4.01 -22.63 8.08
N VAL A 291 5.19 -22.06 8.29
CA VAL A 291 6.01 -21.40 7.27
C VAL A 291 7.43 -21.97 7.28
N GLY A 292 8.01 -22.23 6.12
CA GLY A 292 9.41 -22.63 6.04
C GLY A 292 10.11 -22.24 4.74
N MET A 293 11.41 -22.00 4.84
CA MET A 293 12.27 -21.61 3.74
C MET A 293 13.71 -22.06 4.03
N TYR A 294 14.48 -22.43 3.01
CA TYR A 294 15.91 -22.66 3.18
C TYR A 294 16.66 -21.33 3.37
N ARG A 295 17.78 -21.36 4.11
CA ARG A 295 18.63 -20.19 4.35
C ARG A 295 19.46 -19.84 3.12
N LEU A 296 19.74 -18.56 2.90
CA LEU A 296 20.60 -18.10 1.81
C LEU A 296 22.06 -18.50 2.02
N HIS A 297 22.50 -18.79 3.26
CA HIS A 297 23.81 -19.42 3.51
C HIS A 297 24.00 -20.75 2.78
N ASN A 298 22.93 -21.46 2.40
CA ASN A 298 23.09 -22.65 1.55
C ASN A 298 23.76 -22.30 0.21
N TRP A 299 23.62 -21.05 -0.27
CA TRP A 299 24.19 -20.63 -1.55
C TRP A 299 25.70 -20.49 -1.42
N THR A 300 26.15 -19.74 -0.40
CA THR A 300 27.57 -19.45 -0.19
C THR A 300 28.34 -20.71 0.21
N ASP A 301 27.81 -21.50 1.15
CA ASP A 301 28.54 -22.62 1.72
C ASP A 301 28.63 -23.79 0.73
N THR A 302 27.59 -24.03 -0.07
CA THR A 302 27.62 -25.16 -1.03
C THR A 302 28.45 -24.84 -2.26
N LEU A 303 28.45 -23.59 -2.74
CA LEU A 303 29.26 -23.13 -3.87
C LEU A 303 30.68 -22.71 -3.48
N GLY A 304 30.95 -22.49 -2.18
CA GLY A 304 32.24 -22.00 -1.71
C GLY A 304 32.49 -20.52 -2.01
N ILE A 305 31.43 -19.71 -2.03
CA ILE A 305 31.52 -18.26 -2.26
C ILE A 305 32.09 -17.62 -0.99
N THR A 306 33.29 -17.05 -1.09
CA THR A 306 34.03 -16.44 0.03
C THR A 306 34.17 -14.92 -0.10
N ASP A 307 33.62 -14.32 -1.17
CA ASP A 307 33.63 -12.87 -1.35
C ASP A 307 32.87 -12.17 -0.22
N ALA A 308 33.58 -11.33 0.54
CA ALA A 308 33.05 -10.71 1.75
C ALA A 308 31.81 -9.85 1.48
N LYS A 309 31.68 -9.23 0.30
CA LYS A 309 30.51 -8.39 -0.03
C LYS A 309 29.28 -9.26 -0.29
N ARG A 310 29.43 -10.36 -1.02
CA ARG A 310 28.33 -11.31 -1.29
C ARG A 310 27.91 -12.06 -0.03
N VAL A 311 28.86 -12.50 0.79
CA VAL A 311 28.58 -13.14 2.09
C VAL A 311 27.84 -12.17 3.01
N ALA A 312 28.26 -10.91 3.11
CA ALA A 312 27.57 -9.90 3.91
C ALA A 312 26.11 -9.66 3.45
N LEU A 313 25.84 -9.73 2.14
CA LEU A 313 24.47 -9.64 1.63
C LEU A 313 23.64 -10.86 2.02
N VAL A 314 24.21 -12.07 1.95
CA VAL A 314 23.57 -13.30 2.43
C VAL A 314 23.24 -13.22 3.91
N GLU A 315 24.21 -12.84 4.75
CA GLU A 315 24.03 -12.66 6.19
C GLU A 315 22.94 -11.63 6.52
N LYS A 316 22.91 -10.52 5.78
CA LYS A 316 21.88 -9.49 5.93
C LYS A 316 20.49 -10.07 5.69
N LEU A 317 20.28 -10.76 4.57
CA LEU A 317 18.95 -11.29 4.23
C LEU A 317 18.54 -12.47 5.12
N ASP A 318 19.48 -13.32 5.53
CA ASP A 318 19.22 -14.44 6.47
C ASP A 318 18.86 -13.97 7.89
N LYS A 319 19.13 -12.70 8.19
CA LYS A 319 18.66 -12.01 9.40
C LYS A 319 17.33 -11.29 9.13
N GLU A 320 17.23 -10.57 8.02
CA GLU A 320 16.08 -9.72 7.70
C GLU A 320 14.80 -10.54 7.48
N ILE A 321 14.84 -11.68 6.77
CA ILE A 321 13.66 -12.52 6.52
C ILE A 321 13.04 -13.00 7.86
N PRO A 322 13.79 -13.64 8.79
CA PRO A 322 13.30 -13.93 10.14
C PRO A 322 12.71 -12.74 10.90
N GLU A 323 13.31 -11.56 10.80
CA GLU A 323 12.82 -10.35 11.47
C GLU A 323 11.46 -9.91 10.91
N ILE A 324 11.27 -9.98 9.59
CA ILE A 324 9.97 -9.71 8.94
C ILE A 324 8.92 -10.69 9.44
N LEU A 325 9.20 -12.00 9.40
CA LEU A 325 8.27 -13.04 9.85
C LEU A 325 7.91 -12.86 11.33
N THR A 326 8.89 -12.56 12.18
CA THR A 326 8.66 -12.29 13.61
C THR A 326 7.78 -11.04 13.81
N SER A 327 7.98 -9.98 13.01
CA SER A 327 7.16 -8.76 13.07
C SER A 327 5.70 -8.99 12.66
N LEU A 328 5.42 -10.05 11.89
CA LEU A 328 4.08 -10.47 11.52
C LEU A 328 3.36 -11.25 12.63
N GLY A 329 4.05 -11.59 13.73
CA GLY A 329 3.54 -12.36 14.86
C GLY A 329 3.98 -13.82 14.86
N MET A 330 4.89 -14.22 13.96
CA MET A 330 5.31 -15.61 13.85
C MET A 330 6.38 -15.96 14.89
N LYS A 331 6.34 -17.20 15.38
CA LYS A 331 7.32 -17.77 16.32
C LYS A 331 8.25 -18.71 15.57
N ALA A 332 9.56 -18.56 15.76
CA ALA A 332 10.52 -19.48 15.18
C ALA A 332 10.37 -20.88 15.81
N ILE A 333 10.39 -21.92 14.98
CA ILE A 333 10.30 -23.32 15.39
C ILE A 333 11.47 -24.13 14.83
N ALA A 334 11.67 -25.34 15.35
CA ALA A 334 12.72 -26.24 14.86
C ALA A 334 12.39 -26.77 13.45
N ASN A 335 13.42 -27.11 12.66
CA ASN A 335 13.23 -27.80 11.39
C ASN A 335 12.93 -29.29 11.64
N VAL A 336 11.64 -29.61 11.73
CA VAL A 336 11.12 -30.95 11.99
C VAL A 336 9.94 -31.22 11.08
N ASN A 337 9.67 -32.49 10.77
CA ASN A 337 8.42 -32.87 10.12
C ASN A 337 7.29 -32.68 11.14
N THR A 338 6.46 -31.68 10.92
CA THR A 338 5.33 -31.30 11.78
C THR A 338 4.21 -32.35 11.77
N LEU A 339 4.06 -33.14 10.70
CA LEU A 339 3.09 -34.23 10.63
C LEU A 339 3.49 -35.42 11.52
N ALA A 340 4.79 -35.57 11.80
CA ALA A 340 5.32 -36.63 12.66
C ALA A 340 5.26 -36.28 14.16
N GLN A 341 4.90 -35.03 14.51
CA GLN A 341 4.70 -34.64 15.89
C GLN A 341 3.28 -35.03 16.31
N LYS A 342 3.15 -35.84 17.37
CA LYS A 342 1.85 -36.02 18.03
C LYS A 342 1.43 -34.66 18.59
N GLU A 343 0.41 -34.07 18.00
CA GLU A 343 -0.33 -32.97 18.62
C GLU A 343 -0.74 -33.44 20.02
N THR A 344 -0.27 -32.73 21.04
CA THR A 344 -0.89 -32.82 22.36
C THR A 344 -2.27 -32.19 22.18
N HIS A 345 -3.26 -33.03 21.85
CA HIS A 345 -4.66 -32.63 21.88
C HIS A 345 -5.04 -32.32 23.32
N GLU A 346 -4.78 -31.10 23.78
CA GLU A 346 -5.72 -30.46 24.69
C GLU A 346 -6.96 -30.12 23.84
N SER A 347 -7.88 -31.09 23.76
CA SER A 347 -9.23 -30.79 23.35
C SER A 347 -9.75 -29.66 24.26
N PRO A 348 -10.36 -28.59 23.73
CA PRO A 348 -11.09 -27.66 24.57
C PRO A 348 -12.19 -28.48 25.23
N THR A 349 -12.01 -28.75 26.53
CA THR A 349 -13.04 -29.39 27.32
C THR A 349 -14.21 -28.43 27.28
N GLN A 350 -15.31 -28.84 26.63
CA GLN A 350 -16.62 -28.23 26.78
C GLN A 350 -16.97 -28.28 28.27
N THR A 351 -16.50 -27.29 29.02
CA THR A 351 -16.93 -27.09 30.38
C THR A 351 -18.21 -26.29 30.25
N LYS A 352 -19.35 -27.00 30.32
CA LYS A 352 -20.60 -26.38 30.76
C LYS A 352 -20.34 -25.79 32.15
N VAL A 353 -19.89 -24.54 32.20
CA VAL A 353 -19.84 -23.78 33.44
C VAL A 353 -21.18 -23.07 33.53
N ALA A 354 -21.99 -23.57 34.45
CA ALA A 354 -23.22 -22.95 34.88
C ALA A 354 -23.00 -21.46 35.18
N ALA A 355 -24.03 -20.66 34.86
CA ALA A 355 -24.13 -19.25 35.18
C ALA A 355 -23.52 -18.94 36.55
N THR A 356 -22.30 -18.39 36.54
CA THR A 356 -21.65 -17.90 37.74
C THR A 356 -21.46 -16.41 37.53
N THR A 357 -22.35 -15.65 38.15
CA THR A 357 -22.23 -14.23 38.39
C THR A 357 -20.91 -13.94 39.10
N THR A 358 -19.87 -13.58 38.34
CA THR A 358 -18.59 -13.13 38.91
C THR A 358 -18.57 -11.61 38.96
N ASN A 359 -18.59 -11.12 40.20
CA ASN A 359 -18.49 -9.74 40.61
C ASN A 359 -17.29 -9.03 39.97
N VAL A 360 -17.55 -7.80 39.51
CA VAL A 360 -16.56 -6.74 39.26
C VAL A 360 -15.53 -6.72 40.41
N PRO A 361 -14.21 -6.73 40.14
CA PRO A 361 -13.21 -6.62 41.19
C PRO A 361 -13.45 -5.35 41.99
N ASN A 362 -13.71 -5.53 43.29
CA ASN A 362 -13.88 -4.44 44.22
C ASN A 362 -12.51 -3.81 44.50
N ILE A 363 -12.08 -2.87 43.64
CA ILE A 363 -10.88 -2.06 43.88
C ILE A 363 -11.23 -0.97 44.88
N HIS A 364 -11.39 -1.36 46.15
CA HIS A 364 -11.37 -0.46 47.30
C HIS A 364 -9.97 -0.42 47.92
N ALA A 365 -8.94 -0.24 47.08
CA ALA A 365 -7.67 0.27 47.56
C ALA A 365 -7.69 1.80 47.36
N LYS A 366 -7.62 2.56 48.44
CA LYS A 366 -7.58 4.02 48.44
C LYS A 366 -6.28 4.47 47.78
N VAL A 367 -6.27 4.62 46.45
CA VAL A 367 -5.10 5.08 45.69
C VAL A 367 -4.91 6.56 45.98
N THR A 368 -3.93 6.88 46.82
CA THR A 368 -3.50 8.27 47.07
C THR A 368 -2.84 8.81 45.81
N ASN A 369 -3.48 9.81 45.20
CA ASN A 369 -2.94 10.59 44.10
C ASN A 369 -1.58 11.21 44.52
N THR A 370 -0.48 10.75 43.93
CA THR A 370 0.88 11.20 44.31
C THR A 370 1.29 12.52 43.65
N ALA A 371 0.50 13.02 42.69
CA ALA A 371 0.73 14.32 42.07
C ALA A 371 0.04 15.44 42.86
N PRO A 372 0.70 16.59 43.10
CA PRO A 372 0.07 17.75 43.73
C PRO A 372 -1.20 18.20 43.00
N LYS A 373 -2.21 18.68 43.75
CA LYS A 373 -3.45 19.22 43.17
C LYS A 373 -3.14 20.37 42.20
N GLY A 374 -3.77 20.38 41.03
CA GLY A 374 -3.50 21.38 39.98
C GLY A 374 -2.30 21.07 39.08
N THR A 375 -1.72 19.87 39.19
CA THR A 375 -0.70 19.39 38.26
C THR A 375 -1.31 19.13 36.88
N LEU A 376 -0.66 19.63 35.83
CA LEU A 376 -0.98 19.35 34.43
C LEU A 376 -0.29 18.07 33.94
N ALA A 377 1.01 17.95 34.17
CA ALA A 377 1.83 16.89 33.60
C ALA A 377 2.93 16.43 34.56
N LEU A 378 3.31 15.17 34.40
CA LEU A 378 4.49 14.59 35.00
C LEU A 378 5.63 14.60 33.98
N MET A 379 6.76 15.18 34.35
CA MET A 379 7.94 15.34 33.48
C MET A 379 9.16 14.67 34.11
N TYR A 380 9.97 14.02 33.27
CA TYR A 380 11.29 13.52 33.62
C TYR A 380 12.36 14.22 32.78
N THR A 381 13.46 14.61 33.42
CA THR A 381 14.67 15.05 32.72
C THR A 381 15.67 13.92 32.77
N LEU A 382 16.01 13.37 31.62
CA LEU A 382 16.83 12.18 31.43
C LEU A 382 18.24 12.56 30.97
N LYS A 383 19.25 11.92 31.55
CA LYS A 383 20.66 12.06 31.19
C LYS A 383 21.28 10.67 30.98
N GLY A 384 22.07 10.55 29.92
CA GLY A 384 22.74 9.31 29.54
C GLY A 384 23.00 9.23 28.04
N GLU A 385 23.63 8.16 27.59
CA GLU A 385 23.86 7.90 26.17
C GLU A 385 22.65 7.23 25.51
N ASN A 386 22.38 7.59 24.25
CA ASN A 386 21.32 7.02 23.43
C ASN A 386 19.92 7.05 24.09
N VAL A 387 19.63 8.10 24.88
CA VAL A 387 18.39 8.23 25.64
C VAL A 387 17.14 8.15 24.76
N GLU A 388 17.16 8.75 23.57
CA GLU A 388 16.04 8.64 22.61
C GLU A 388 15.72 7.19 22.29
N LYS A 389 16.72 6.43 21.84
CA LYS A 389 16.55 5.03 21.44
C LYS A 389 16.07 4.16 22.61
N LYS A 390 16.64 4.37 23.80
CA LYS A 390 16.24 3.64 25.02
C LYS A 390 14.82 3.99 25.43
N TYR A 391 14.45 5.27 25.43
CA TYR A 391 13.11 5.71 25.80
C TYR A 391 12.05 5.18 24.82
N ASN A 392 12.27 5.32 23.51
CA ASN A 392 11.35 4.79 22.49
C ASN A 392 11.12 3.29 22.68
N LYS A 393 12.19 2.53 22.95
CA LYS A 393 12.10 1.08 23.25
C LYS A 393 11.23 0.79 24.48
N ILE A 394 11.43 1.53 25.58
CA ILE A 394 10.62 1.37 26.79
C ILE A 394 9.13 1.57 26.48
N ILE A 395 8.80 2.62 25.70
CA ILE A 395 7.42 2.92 25.35
C ILE A 395 6.81 1.87 24.40
N GLU A 396 7.55 1.44 23.39
CA GLU A 396 7.06 0.54 22.34
C GLU A 396 7.01 -0.94 22.74
N GLU A 397 7.90 -1.38 23.63
CA GLU A 397 8.03 -2.78 24.04
C GLU A 397 7.60 -3.03 25.49
N ASP A 398 8.13 -2.26 26.45
CA ASP A 398 7.97 -2.59 27.87
C ASP A 398 6.60 -2.18 28.43
N LEU A 399 6.00 -1.10 27.92
CA LEU A 399 4.69 -0.66 28.38
C LEU A 399 3.55 -1.62 27.98
N LYS A 400 3.72 -2.41 26.91
CA LYS A 400 2.75 -3.44 26.52
C LYS A 400 2.50 -4.47 27.63
N LYS A 401 3.53 -4.78 28.42
CA LYS A 401 3.47 -5.72 29.55
C LYS A 401 2.52 -5.27 30.67
N ILE A 402 2.16 -3.99 30.70
CA ILE A 402 1.21 -3.41 31.66
C ILE A 402 -0.03 -2.84 30.95
N ASN A 403 -0.37 -3.39 29.77
CA ASN A 403 -1.54 -3.07 28.96
C ASN A 403 -1.56 -1.66 28.32
N PHE A 404 -0.43 -0.93 28.34
CA PHE A 404 -0.29 0.30 27.57
C PHE A 404 0.27 -0.02 26.20
N LYS A 405 -0.57 0.11 25.15
CA LYS A 405 -0.19 -0.15 23.76
C LYS A 405 0.11 1.17 23.05
N VAL A 406 1.20 1.22 22.27
CA VAL A 406 1.46 2.32 21.35
C VAL A 406 0.52 2.19 20.15
N THR A 407 -0.20 3.26 19.82
CA THR A 407 -1.18 3.25 18.72
C THR A 407 -0.59 3.85 17.45
N ASP A 408 0.01 5.05 17.53
CA ASP A 408 0.53 5.81 16.39
C ASP A 408 1.76 6.65 16.81
N PRO A 409 2.98 6.09 16.82
CA PRO A 409 4.18 6.82 17.21
C PRO A 409 4.70 7.71 16.07
N HIS A 410 5.09 8.93 16.41
CA HIS A 410 5.64 9.94 15.51
C HIS A 410 7.04 10.33 15.98
N LEU A 411 8.05 9.71 15.38
CA LEU A 411 9.45 9.95 15.72
C LEU A 411 9.99 11.19 14.98
N ARG A 412 10.87 11.95 15.65
CA ARG A 412 11.70 13.01 15.03
C ARG A 412 10.86 14.04 14.24
N VAL A 413 9.74 14.48 14.80
CA VAL A 413 8.80 15.42 14.18
C VAL A 413 9.47 16.77 13.87
N ASN A 414 10.43 17.20 14.69
CA ASN A 414 11.24 18.40 14.47
C ASN A 414 12.04 18.36 13.15
N ASP A 415 12.48 17.19 12.68
CA ASP A 415 13.17 17.08 11.38
C ASP A 415 12.25 17.48 10.22
N GLN A 416 10.97 17.12 10.33
CA GLN A 416 9.97 17.44 9.32
C GLN A 416 9.59 18.92 9.36
N TYR A 417 9.58 19.52 10.55
CA TYR A 417 9.47 20.97 10.70
C TYR A 417 10.64 21.70 10.07
N LYS A 418 11.89 21.27 10.34
CA LYS A 418 13.09 21.81 9.70
C LYS A 418 13.01 21.71 8.19
N LYS A 419 12.62 20.54 7.66
CA LYS A 419 12.47 20.31 6.21
C LYS A 419 11.43 21.22 5.56
N LYS A 420 10.31 21.47 6.24
CA LYS A 420 9.18 22.26 5.69
C LYS A 420 9.32 23.78 5.90
N TYR A 421 9.77 24.20 7.07
CA TYR A 421 9.80 25.61 7.50
C TYR A 421 11.23 26.20 7.52
N GLY A 422 12.24 25.41 7.15
CA GLY A 422 13.63 25.84 7.00
C GLY A 422 14.41 25.98 8.31
N SER A 423 13.77 25.75 9.47
CA SER A 423 14.43 25.84 10.77
C SER A 423 13.75 24.97 11.82
N THR A 424 14.51 24.62 12.85
CA THR A 424 14.09 23.92 14.07
C THR A 424 14.88 24.51 15.22
N VAL A 425 14.28 24.57 16.41
CA VAL A 425 14.95 24.93 17.66
C VAL A 425 15.18 23.70 18.56
N LEU A 426 14.77 22.52 18.10
CA LEU A 426 14.88 21.26 18.81
C LEU A 426 15.86 20.30 18.13
N ASP A 427 16.66 19.64 18.95
CA ASP A 427 17.48 18.49 18.54
C ASP A 427 16.60 17.25 18.35
N LEU A 428 15.61 17.08 19.23
CA LEU A 428 14.67 15.96 19.24
C LEU A 428 13.26 16.43 19.61
N LEU A 429 12.27 15.91 18.90
CA LEU A 429 10.87 15.96 19.28
C LEU A 429 10.15 14.72 18.72
N SER A 430 9.56 13.90 19.57
CA SER A 430 8.71 12.77 19.15
C SER A 430 7.43 12.72 19.99
N PHE A 431 6.37 12.20 19.37
CA PHE A 431 5.09 11.94 20.03
C PHE A 431 4.79 10.44 20.01
N LEU A 432 4.84 9.78 21.15
CA LEU A 432 4.59 8.35 21.26
C LEU A 432 3.20 8.14 21.86
N SER A 433 2.19 8.09 20.99
CA SER A 433 0.78 7.98 21.38
C SER A 433 0.49 6.58 21.95
N VAL A 434 -0.11 6.51 23.14
CA VAL A 434 -0.42 5.27 23.85
C VAL A 434 -1.87 5.24 24.36
N ALA A 435 -2.42 4.04 24.50
CA ALA A 435 -3.72 3.77 25.09
C ALA A 435 -3.66 2.56 26.04
N ASN A 436 -4.51 2.55 27.07
CA ASN A 436 -4.73 1.39 27.94
C ASN A 436 -6.19 0.95 27.82
N ASP A 437 -6.48 0.24 26.75
CA ASP A 437 -7.85 -0.07 26.33
C ASP A 437 -8.58 -0.92 27.37
N LYS A 438 -7.89 -1.90 27.97
CA LYS A 438 -8.44 -2.73 29.04
C LYS A 438 -9.01 -1.92 30.20
N MET A 439 -8.40 -0.79 30.54
CA MET A 439 -8.87 0.08 31.62
C MET A 439 -9.88 1.13 31.15
N ILE A 440 -9.85 1.52 29.88
CA ILE A 440 -10.69 2.58 29.34
C ILE A 440 -12.05 2.04 28.90
N LEU A 441 -12.12 0.86 28.27
CA LEU A 441 -13.37 0.32 27.71
C LEU A 441 -14.53 0.29 28.71
N PRO A 442 -14.39 -0.23 29.95
CA PRO A 442 -15.50 -0.24 30.91
C PRO A 442 -15.93 1.17 31.35
N LEU A 443 -15.02 2.15 31.29
CA LEU A 443 -15.32 3.53 31.65
C LEU A 443 -16.12 4.26 30.58
N LEU A 444 -16.05 3.83 29.31
CA LEU A 444 -16.84 4.39 28.22
C LEU A 444 -18.35 4.16 28.41
N ASN A 445 -18.73 3.07 29.09
CA ASN A 445 -20.12 2.81 29.50
C ASN A 445 -20.61 3.68 30.66
N ILE A 446 -19.70 4.37 31.36
CA ILE A 446 -20.04 5.27 32.46
C ILE A 446 -20.05 6.71 31.97
N ASP A 447 -19.01 7.11 31.24
CA ASP A 447 -18.87 8.43 30.63
C ASP A 447 -18.04 8.36 29.34
N PRO A 448 -18.67 8.35 28.15
CA PRO A 448 -17.95 8.17 26.88
C PRO A 448 -16.99 9.32 26.55
N ARG A 449 -17.09 10.46 27.26
CA ARG A 449 -16.20 11.62 27.05
C ARG A 449 -14.74 11.32 27.42
N ILE A 450 -14.50 10.27 28.20
CA ILE A 450 -13.14 9.79 28.54
C ILE A 450 -12.36 9.39 27.28
N ALA A 451 -13.02 8.96 26.21
CA ALA A 451 -12.37 8.62 24.95
C ALA A 451 -11.52 9.79 24.38
N SER A 452 -11.79 11.05 24.77
CA SER A 452 -10.94 12.19 24.43
C SER A 452 -9.51 12.14 24.98
N THR A 453 -9.19 11.20 25.88
CA THR A 453 -7.85 10.98 26.43
C THR A 453 -7.10 9.81 25.81
N ALA A 454 -7.69 9.09 24.85
CA ALA A 454 -7.10 7.88 24.29
C ALA A 454 -7.13 7.92 22.75
N PRO A 455 -5.95 7.88 22.10
CA PRO A 455 -4.63 7.80 22.71
C PRO A 455 -4.19 9.13 23.37
N PHE A 456 -3.27 9.05 24.34
CA PHE A 456 -2.53 10.20 24.90
C PHE A 456 -1.04 10.08 24.60
N ASN A 457 -0.31 11.19 24.66
CA ASN A 457 1.10 11.20 24.26
C ASN A 457 2.08 10.99 25.42
N MET A 458 3.06 10.12 25.17
CA MET A 458 4.33 10.06 25.86
C MET A 458 5.35 10.94 25.12
N LEU A 459 5.43 12.21 25.48
CA LEU A 459 6.29 13.20 24.85
C LEU A 459 7.77 12.88 25.10
N ILE A 460 8.62 13.10 24.09
CA ILE A 460 10.07 13.21 24.23
C ILE A 460 10.57 14.41 23.43
N GLN A 461 11.38 15.26 24.05
CA GLN A 461 11.93 16.47 23.43
C GLN A 461 13.28 16.88 24.00
N LYS A 462 14.09 17.57 23.19
CA LYS A 462 15.40 18.10 23.57
C LYS A 462 15.71 19.32 22.72
N LYS A 463 16.13 20.44 23.33
CA LYS A 463 16.59 21.62 22.58
C LYS A 463 17.99 21.42 22.01
N LEU A 464 18.33 22.19 20.96
CA LEU A 464 19.63 22.13 20.28
C LEU A 464 20.83 22.39 21.21
N ASP A 465 20.65 23.23 22.22
CA ASP A 465 21.68 23.65 23.18
C ASP A 465 21.64 22.86 24.50
N GLU A 466 20.67 21.96 24.68
CA GLU A 466 20.50 21.16 25.89
C GLU A 466 21.26 19.83 25.81
N LYS A 467 21.89 19.43 26.92
CA LYS A 467 22.57 18.12 27.04
C LYS A 467 21.67 17.01 27.60
N VAL A 468 20.45 17.35 28.00
CA VAL A 468 19.49 16.45 28.64
C VAL A 468 18.24 16.31 27.80
N THR A 469 17.54 15.19 27.92
CA THR A 469 16.31 14.92 27.19
C THR A 469 15.12 15.00 28.15
N HIS A 470 14.07 15.72 27.78
CA HIS A 470 12.86 15.82 28.57
C HIS A 470 11.79 14.88 28.03
N VAL A 471 11.16 14.10 28.92
CA VAL A 471 10.04 13.23 28.58
C VAL A 471 8.88 13.45 29.53
N GLY A 472 7.65 13.13 29.14
CA GLY A 472 6.52 13.26 30.05
C GLY A 472 5.15 13.00 29.44
N HIS A 473 4.12 13.02 30.28
CA HIS A 473 2.73 12.86 29.88
C HIS A 473 1.80 13.66 30.80
N LEU A 474 0.59 13.96 30.32
CA LEU A 474 -0.46 14.59 31.12
C LEU A 474 -0.87 13.66 32.26
N VAL A 475 -1.17 14.23 33.43
CA VAL A 475 -1.68 13.45 34.57
C VAL A 475 -3.19 13.20 34.41
N PRO A 476 -3.71 12.04 34.84
CA PRO A 476 -5.12 11.66 34.64
C PRO A 476 -6.11 12.66 35.26
N ALA A 477 -5.78 13.23 36.43
CA ALA A 477 -6.63 14.24 37.07
C ALA A 477 -6.79 15.51 36.20
N ALA A 478 -5.75 15.92 35.48
CA ALA A 478 -5.81 17.08 34.60
C ALA A 478 -6.69 16.82 33.38
N PHE A 479 -6.60 15.63 32.77
CA PHE A 479 -7.52 15.21 31.72
C PHE A 479 -8.97 15.33 32.15
N LEU A 480 -9.31 14.75 33.32
CA LEU A 480 -10.67 14.75 33.85
C LEU A 480 -11.17 16.17 34.16
N ASP A 481 -10.30 17.05 34.67
CA ASP A 481 -10.61 18.45 34.91
C ASP A 481 -10.89 19.21 33.59
N MET A 482 -10.11 18.96 32.55
CA MET A 482 -10.32 19.55 31.23
C MET A 482 -11.58 19.02 30.55
N ILE A 483 -11.93 17.75 30.70
CA ILE A 483 -13.17 17.20 30.15
C ILE A 483 -14.39 17.70 30.96
N GLY A 484 -14.20 17.95 32.26
CA GLY A 484 -15.26 18.36 33.18
C GLY A 484 -15.98 17.17 33.83
N ILE A 485 -15.31 16.02 33.96
CA ILE A 485 -15.87 14.84 34.62
C ILE A 485 -15.74 14.98 36.14
N LYS A 486 -16.90 14.99 36.81
CA LYS A 486 -17.02 15.08 38.28
C LYS A 486 -17.38 13.75 38.95
N ASP A 487 -17.73 12.73 38.16
CA ASP A 487 -18.13 11.42 38.68
C ASP A 487 -16.96 10.76 39.41
N GLN A 488 -17.09 10.56 40.72
CA GLN A 488 -15.99 10.13 41.58
C GLN A 488 -15.49 8.73 41.19
N LYS A 489 -16.39 7.81 40.80
CA LYS A 489 -16.01 6.45 40.38
C LYS A 489 -15.14 6.50 39.14
N VAL A 490 -15.56 7.27 38.13
CA VAL A 490 -14.76 7.48 36.91
C VAL A 490 -13.40 8.09 37.26
N ARG A 491 -13.39 9.12 38.11
CA ARG A 491 -12.15 9.82 38.46
C ARG A 491 -11.15 8.91 39.17
N ASP A 492 -11.62 8.11 40.13
CA ASP A 492 -10.78 7.20 40.90
C ASP A 492 -10.25 6.06 40.02
N THR A 493 -11.11 5.41 39.23
CA THR A 493 -10.69 4.31 38.34
C THR A 493 -9.73 4.79 37.24
N PHE A 494 -10.03 5.91 36.59
CA PHE A 494 -9.16 6.46 35.54
C PHE A 494 -7.82 6.97 36.11
N THR A 495 -7.81 7.53 37.32
CA THR A 495 -6.55 7.95 37.96
C THR A 495 -5.69 6.75 38.34
N ALA A 496 -6.30 5.68 38.86
CA ALA A 496 -5.61 4.47 39.24
C ALA A 496 -4.94 3.75 38.05
N SER A 497 -5.50 3.83 36.85
CA SER A 497 -4.96 3.14 35.66
C SER A 497 -3.56 3.62 35.25
N PHE A 498 -3.14 4.84 35.65
CA PHE A 498 -1.83 5.41 35.34
C PHE A 498 -0.74 5.05 36.36
N ALA A 499 -1.08 4.46 37.51
CA ALA A 499 -0.09 4.12 38.52
C ALA A 499 0.97 3.11 38.03
N PRO A 500 0.61 2.01 37.33
CA PRO A 500 1.59 1.07 36.78
C PRO A 500 2.52 1.70 35.75
N LEU A 501 2.02 2.66 34.96
CA LEU A 501 2.80 3.35 33.92
C LEU A 501 4.03 4.04 34.51
N ASN A 502 3.82 4.86 35.55
CA ASN A 502 4.90 5.62 36.17
C ASN A 502 5.95 4.72 36.82
N ALA A 503 5.50 3.70 37.55
CA ALA A 503 6.40 2.73 38.19
C ALA A 503 7.26 2.01 37.14
N LYS A 504 6.67 1.61 36.01
CA LYS A 504 7.37 0.89 34.95
C LYS A 504 8.41 1.76 34.23
N LEU A 505 8.11 3.03 33.99
CA LEU A 505 9.07 3.98 33.42
C LEU A 505 10.29 4.15 34.33
N GLU A 506 10.05 4.40 35.63
CA GLU A 506 11.11 4.61 36.61
C GLU A 506 11.97 3.35 36.83
N GLU A 507 11.36 2.16 36.82
CA GLU A 507 12.04 0.86 36.80
C GLU A 507 12.98 0.76 35.60
N LYS A 508 12.44 1.00 34.38
CA LYS A 508 13.23 0.85 33.16
C LYS A 508 14.30 1.91 32.97
N PHE A 509 14.11 3.13 33.50
CA PHE A 509 15.18 4.12 33.52
C PHE A 509 16.38 3.63 34.34
N LYS A 510 16.13 3.05 35.52
CA LYS A 510 17.20 2.48 36.37
C LYS A 510 17.90 1.31 35.68
N GLU A 511 17.14 0.35 35.12
CA GLU A 511 17.71 -0.80 34.42
C GLU A 511 18.55 -0.43 33.20
N ASN A 512 18.16 0.62 32.48
CA ASN A 512 18.87 1.09 31.28
C ASN A 512 20.01 2.07 31.58
N GLY A 513 20.33 2.29 32.87
CA GLY A 513 21.36 3.23 33.30
C GLY A 513 21.07 4.69 32.90
N ILE A 514 19.80 5.08 32.88
CA ILE A 514 19.36 6.45 32.60
C ILE A 514 19.23 7.20 33.93
N GLU A 515 20.07 8.22 34.14
CA GLU A 515 19.89 9.16 35.24
C GLU A 515 18.65 10.01 34.98
N TYR A 516 17.75 10.15 35.97
CA TYR A 516 16.56 10.97 35.80
C TYR A 516 16.25 11.84 37.00
N THR A 517 15.63 13.00 36.73
CA THR A 517 14.98 13.83 37.75
C THR A 517 13.49 14.00 37.42
N LYS A 518 12.65 13.91 38.45
CA LYS A 518 11.19 13.98 38.33
C LYS A 518 10.69 15.38 38.67
N SER A 519 9.77 15.92 37.88
CA SER A 519 9.16 17.23 38.12
C SER A 519 7.68 17.24 37.72
N TYR A 520 6.91 18.12 38.35
CA TYR A 520 5.49 18.28 38.10
C TYR A 520 5.24 19.65 37.48
N LEU A 521 4.60 19.68 36.32
CA LEU A 521 4.21 20.91 35.64
C LEU A 521 2.80 21.30 36.10
N PRO A 522 2.57 22.40 36.83
CA PRO A 522 1.22 22.84 37.20
C PRO A 522 0.50 23.53 36.04
N TYR A 523 -0.82 23.34 35.91
CA TYR A 523 -1.60 24.17 34.98
C TYR A 523 -1.88 25.54 35.59
N LYS A 524 -1.82 26.60 34.78
CA LYS A 524 -2.06 27.99 35.20
C LYS A 524 -3.54 28.29 35.40
N LYS A 525 -4.36 27.92 34.41
CA LYS A 525 -5.81 28.17 34.42
C LYS A 525 -6.53 27.13 33.55
N LEU A 526 -7.75 26.78 33.91
CA LEU A 526 -8.66 26.03 33.04
C LEU A 526 -9.60 27.00 32.31
N PRO A 527 -9.85 26.80 31.00
CA PRO A 527 -10.81 27.63 30.28
C PRO A 527 -12.25 27.38 30.77
N GLN A 528 -13.14 28.34 30.50
CA GLN A 528 -14.56 28.20 30.82
C GLN A 528 -15.23 27.14 29.94
N THR A 529 -14.98 27.21 28.63
CA THR A 529 -15.42 26.19 27.67
C THR A 529 -14.25 25.28 27.36
N ARG A 530 -14.36 24.02 27.77
CA ARG A 530 -13.24 23.07 27.72
C ARG A 530 -13.41 21.96 26.70
N MET A 531 -14.65 21.65 26.33
CA MET A 531 -15.01 20.67 25.31
C MET A 531 -15.81 21.34 24.20
N MET A 532 -15.68 20.83 22.99
CA MET A 532 -16.65 21.01 21.92
C MET A 532 -17.33 19.66 21.68
N ASN A 533 -18.67 19.65 21.61
CA ASN A 533 -19.46 18.43 21.40
C ASN A 533 -20.53 18.68 20.34
N PHE A 534 -20.78 17.67 19.52
CA PHE A 534 -21.71 17.73 18.40
C PHE A 534 -22.53 16.45 18.29
N GLU A 535 -23.70 16.56 17.67
CA GLU A 535 -24.54 15.43 17.28
C GLU A 535 -24.82 15.52 15.77
N TYR A 536 -24.75 14.38 15.09
CA TYR A 536 -25.15 14.21 13.70
C TYR A 536 -26.27 13.18 13.62
N LYS A 537 -27.43 13.59 13.13
CA LYS A 537 -28.57 12.71 12.91
C LYS A 537 -28.54 12.18 11.48
N PHE A 538 -28.60 10.87 11.31
CA PHE A 538 -28.63 10.20 10.01
C PHE A 538 -29.90 9.34 9.85
N GLU A 539 -30.17 8.89 8.64
CA GLU A 539 -31.20 7.87 8.38
C GLU A 539 -30.57 6.50 8.59
N ILE A 540 -31.18 5.62 9.40
CA ILE A 540 -30.63 4.30 9.71
C ILE A 540 -30.55 3.51 8.40
N PRO A 541 -29.34 3.17 7.92
CA PRO A 541 -29.17 2.38 6.70
C PRO A 541 -29.43 0.90 6.99
N ASP A 542 -29.64 0.11 5.93
CA ASP A 542 -29.71 -1.36 6.03
C ASP A 542 -28.36 -1.98 6.47
N ASP A 543 -27.25 -1.28 6.19
CA ASP A 543 -25.87 -1.64 6.54
C ASP A 543 -25.22 -0.43 7.21
N LEU A 544 -25.12 -0.47 8.55
CA LEU A 544 -24.55 0.62 9.35
C LEU A 544 -23.05 0.79 9.09
N GLU A 545 -22.36 -0.29 8.75
CA GLU A 545 -20.94 -0.27 8.45
C GLU A 545 -20.70 0.59 7.19
N ASP A 546 -21.42 0.32 6.09
CA ASP A 546 -21.38 1.12 4.84
C ASP A 546 -21.65 2.64 5.11
N PHE A 547 -22.47 3.00 6.12
CA PHE A 547 -22.68 4.41 6.50
C PHE A 547 -21.46 5.02 7.21
N ILE A 548 -20.90 4.32 8.19
CA ILE A 548 -19.70 4.79 8.91
C ILE A 548 -18.57 4.96 7.88
N ASP A 549 -18.49 4.01 6.93
CA ASP A 549 -17.61 3.95 5.78
C ASP A 549 -17.83 5.06 4.75
N GLU A 550 -18.94 5.77 4.76
CA GLU A 550 -19.15 6.95 3.90
C GLU A 550 -18.94 8.23 4.70
N PHE A 551 -19.46 8.25 5.93
CA PHE A 551 -19.40 9.37 6.86
C PHE A 551 -17.95 9.77 7.13
N GLN A 552 -17.10 8.78 7.42
CA GLN A 552 -15.70 9.04 7.69
C GLN A 552 -15.02 9.73 6.48
N ASN A 553 -15.52 9.66 5.22
CA ASN A 553 -14.82 10.22 4.01
C ASN A 553 -15.03 11.67 4.04
N LYS A 554 -16.31 11.98 4.16
CA LYS A 554 -16.78 13.34 4.20
C LYS A 554 -16.09 14.03 5.35
N PHE A 555 -15.97 13.36 6.50
CA PHE A 555 -15.21 13.85 7.64
C PHE A 555 -13.72 14.10 7.29
N GLU A 556 -12.97 13.07 6.88
CA GLU A 556 -11.54 13.18 6.62
C GLU A 556 -11.24 14.17 5.49
N LEU A 557 -11.99 14.12 4.39
CA LEU A 557 -11.92 15.07 3.27
C LEU A 557 -12.15 16.51 3.74
N ALA A 558 -13.12 16.76 4.61
CA ALA A 558 -13.44 18.10 5.08
C ALA A 558 -12.32 18.70 5.93
N PHE A 559 -11.78 17.94 6.89
CA PHE A 559 -10.66 18.39 7.73
C PHE A 559 -9.42 18.65 6.92
N ILE A 560 -9.07 17.75 6.02
CA ILE A 560 -7.87 17.94 5.22
C ILE A 560 -8.07 19.11 4.24
N GLY A 561 -9.32 19.47 3.90
CA GLY A 561 -9.65 20.61 3.04
C GLY A 561 -9.19 21.93 3.66
N LYS A 562 -9.01 21.91 4.98
CA LYS A 562 -8.54 22.97 5.85
C LYS A 562 -7.12 22.73 6.39
N GLN A 563 -6.30 21.94 5.68
CA GLN A 563 -4.89 21.68 5.99
C GLN A 563 -4.63 20.87 7.27
N TYR A 564 -5.65 20.22 7.82
CA TYR A 564 -5.45 19.21 8.87
C TYR A 564 -4.89 17.92 8.26
N LEU A 565 -4.13 17.19 9.06
CA LEU A 565 -3.73 15.82 8.85
C LEU A 565 -4.46 15.00 9.90
N ILE A 566 -4.93 13.82 9.53
CA ILE A 566 -5.32 12.84 10.54
C ILE A 566 -4.06 12.02 10.83
N ALA A 567 -3.48 12.27 12.00
CA ALA A 567 -2.22 11.69 12.46
C ALA A 567 -2.38 10.30 13.09
N GLY A 568 -3.60 9.83 13.34
CA GLY A 568 -3.85 8.55 14.00
C GLY A 568 -5.33 8.22 14.06
N TYR A 569 -5.64 6.96 14.32
CA TYR A 569 -7.00 6.41 14.40
C TYR A 569 -7.02 5.21 15.34
N HIS A 570 -7.98 5.18 16.26
CA HIS A 570 -8.12 4.11 17.24
C HIS A 570 -9.59 3.68 17.33
N ASN A 571 -9.89 2.41 16.99
CA ASN A 571 -11.22 1.84 17.11
C ASN A 571 -11.33 1.14 18.47
N PHE A 572 -12.27 1.56 19.32
CA PHE A 572 -12.49 0.94 20.61
C PHE A 572 -13.27 -0.37 20.52
N MET A 573 -14.08 -0.57 19.47
CA MET A 573 -14.82 -1.82 19.28
C MET A 573 -13.89 -3.03 19.08
N ASP A 574 -12.67 -2.81 18.58
CA ASP A 574 -11.71 -3.86 18.24
C ASP A 574 -10.44 -3.79 19.12
N ALA A 575 -10.48 -3.03 20.22
CA ALA A 575 -9.28 -2.70 20.99
C ALA A 575 -8.77 -3.84 21.89
N THR A 576 -9.70 -4.71 22.32
CA THR A 576 -9.48 -5.96 23.05
C THR A 576 -10.47 -7.01 22.57
N ASP A 577 -10.16 -8.29 22.81
CA ASP A 577 -10.98 -9.41 22.32
C ASP A 577 -12.40 -9.40 22.92
N ASP A 578 -12.56 -8.82 24.12
CA ASP A 578 -13.83 -8.62 24.84
C ASP A 578 -14.42 -7.21 24.61
N ALA A 579 -13.88 -6.41 23.70
CA ALA A 579 -14.29 -5.02 23.54
C ALA A 579 -15.73 -4.85 23.03
N GLU A 580 -16.17 -5.69 22.09
CA GLU A 580 -17.56 -5.68 21.60
C GLU A 580 -18.55 -6.07 22.70
N ASP A 581 -18.20 -7.06 23.53
CA ASP A 581 -19.00 -7.48 24.68
C ASP A 581 -19.06 -6.37 25.74
N ILE A 582 -17.93 -5.75 26.06
CA ILE A 582 -17.89 -4.63 27.00
C ILE A 582 -18.69 -3.46 26.45
N LEU A 583 -18.56 -3.14 25.16
CA LEU A 583 -19.24 -2.03 24.51
C LEU A 583 -20.55 -2.43 23.83
N GLU A 584 -21.24 -3.45 24.32
CA GLU A 584 -22.47 -3.98 23.71
C GLU A 584 -23.60 -2.94 23.54
N GLU A 585 -23.53 -1.82 24.26
CA GLU A 585 -24.43 -0.67 24.14
C GLU A 585 -24.12 0.25 22.95
N TYR A 586 -23.06 0.00 22.19
CA TYR A 586 -22.61 0.81 21.06
C TYR A 586 -22.58 -0.01 19.77
N ASP A 587 -23.03 0.60 18.67
CA ASP A 587 -22.85 0.02 17.34
C ASP A 587 -21.47 0.39 16.74
N ALA A 588 -20.85 1.47 17.21
CA ALA A 588 -19.52 1.91 16.80
C ALA A 588 -18.92 2.89 17.80
N PHE A 589 -17.60 2.83 18.03
CA PHE A 589 -16.88 3.76 18.90
C PHE A 589 -15.41 3.88 18.49
N TRP A 590 -14.97 5.06 18.04
CA TRP A 590 -13.59 5.30 17.63
C TRP A 590 -13.08 6.70 17.97
N THR A 591 -11.78 6.95 17.77
CA THR A 591 -11.18 8.29 17.84
C THR A 591 -10.30 8.61 16.63
N TYR A 592 -10.23 9.90 16.31
CA TYR A 592 -9.27 10.49 15.39
C TYR A 592 -8.24 11.33 16.13
N SER A 593 -6.97 11.19 15.73
CA SER A 593 -5.88 12.08 16.15
C SER A 593 -5.68 13.16 15.07
N LEU A 594 -6.03 14.41 15.34
CA LEU A 594 -5.90 15.52 14.39
C LEU A 594 -4.56 16.26 14.56
N CYS A 595 -3.97 16.72 13.46
CA CYS A 595 -2.75 17.53 13.47
C CYS A 595 -2.81 18.65 12.42
N HIS A 596 -2.35 19.85 12.76
CA HIS A 596 -2.22 20.96 11.82
C HIS A 596 -0.78 21.46 11.84
N LEU A 597 0.00 21.19 10.78
CA LEU A 597 1.47 21.35 10.79
C LEU A 597 1.95 22.77 11.11
N GLU A 598 1.25 23.79 10.61
CA GLU A 598 1.58 25.19 10.91
C GLU A 598 1.34 25.50 12.38
N PHE A 599 0.26 24.95 12.95
CA PHE A 599 -0.06 25.15 14.36
C PHE A 599 0.97 24.44 15.22
N SER A 600 1.22 23.16 14.94
CA SER A 600 2.19 22.35 15.70
C SER A 600 3.60 22.93 15.65
N TYR A 601 4.07 23.36 14.47
CA TYR A 601 5.40 23.98 14.34
C TYR A 601 5.53 25.25 15.19
N ASN A 602 4.55 26.15 15.08
CA ASN A 602 4.57 27.39 15.85
C ASN A 602 4.43 27.14 17.36
N MET A 603 3.71 26.09 17.76
CA MET A 603 3.52 25.72 19.16
C MET A 603 4.74 25.03 19.76
N PHE A 604 5.44 24.17 19.02
CA PHE A 604 6.47 23.27 19.57
C PHE A 604 7.92 23.64 19.20
N ASP A 605 8.18 24.11 17.98
CA ASP A 605 9.54 24.09 17.40
C ASP A 605 9.96 25.37 16.64
N ASN A 606 9.20 26.45 16.79
CA ASN A 606 9.57 27.78 16.29
C ASN A 606 10.25 28.63 17.39
N LYS A 607 10.90 29.72 17.04
CA LYS A 607 11.46 30.68 18.01
C LYS A 607 10.40 31.12 19.03
N GLY A 608 10.72 30.96 20.31
CA GLY A 608 9.81 31.24 21.42
C GLY A 608 8.65 30.24 21.58
N ALA A 609 8.74 29.07 20.94
CA ALA A 609 7.76 27.99 21.09
C ALA A 609 7.87 27.34 22.46
N GLN A 610 6.85 26.56 22.81
CA GLN A 610 6.76 25.86 24.08
C GLN A 610 6.64 24.35 23.78
N PRO A 611 7.76 23.62 23.69
CA PRO A 611 7.76 22.19 23.35
C PRO A 611 6.86 21.33 24.23
N ASN A 612 6.69 21.72 25.50
CA ASN A 612 5.77 21.06 26.45
C ASN A 612 4.30 21.11 25.98
N ALA A 613 3.91 22.00 25.08
CA ALA A 613 2.58 21.94 24.45
C ALA A 613 2.36 20.62 23.68
N GLY A 614 3.43 19.90 23.31
CA GLY A 614 3.36 18.57 22.73
C GLY A 614 2.71 17.53 23.63
N LEU A 615 2.57 17.79 24.94
CA LEU A 615 1.82 16.95 25.89
C LEU A 615 0.34 16.78 25.51
N PHE A 616 -0.21 17.74 24.77
CA PHE A 616 -1.60 17.72 24.30
C PHE A 616 -1.77 17.15 22.89
N ALA A 617 -0.66 16.82 22.21
CA ALA A 617 -0.74 16.00 21.02
C ALA A 617 -1.02 14.54 21.44
N PRO A 618 -1.60 13.70 20.57
CA PRO A 618 -2.39 14.13 19.42
C PRO A 618 -3.67 14.89 19.85
N CYS A 619 -4.23 15.71 18.96
CA CYS A 619 -5.53 16.33 19.21
C CYS A 619 -6.64 15.29 19.01
N THR A 620 -7.02 14.58 20.08
CA THR A 620 -7.96 13.45 20.04
C THR A 620 -9.43 13.91 19.98
N MET A 621 -10.15 13.48 18.94
CA MET A 621 -11.60 13.65 18.74
C MET A 621 -12.26 12.28 18.77
N TYR A 622 -13.18 12.05 19.70
CA TYR A 622 -13.91 10.78 19.80
C TYR A 622 -15.26 10.85 19.08
N MET A 623 -15.73 9.67 18.64
CA MET A 623 -16.96 9.47 17.91
C MET A 623 -17.61 8.16 18.34
N TYR A 624 -18.93 8.14 18.52
CA TYR A 624 -19.66 6.90 18.78
C TYR A 624 -21.11 6.93 18.30
N ILE A 625 -21.67 5.75 18.04
CA ILE A 625 -23.08 5.51 17.75
C ILE A 625 -23.60 4.55 18.81
N LYS A 626 -24.63 4.97 19.56
CA LYS A 626 -25.28 4.08 20.54
C LYS A 626 -26.10 3.01 19.80
N LYS A 627 -26.14 1.79 20.31
CA LYS A 627 -26.87 0.66 19.72
C LYS A 627 -28.31 1.01 19.36
N GLY A 628 -28.68 0.81 18.10
CA GLY A 628 -30.01 1.10 17.56
C GLY A 628 -30.33 2.60 17.42
N SER A 629 -29.35 3.47 17.58
CA SER A 629 -29.51 4.93 17.46
C SER A 629 -29.20 5.41 16.04
N ASN A 630 -29.92 6.43 15.59
CA ASN A 630 -29.63 7.14 14.35
C ASN A 630 -28.82 8.44 14.56
N LYS A 631 -28.05 8.47 15.64
CA LYS A 631 -27.28 9.63 16.08
C LYS A 631 -25.83 9.25 16.31
N LEU A 632 -24.95 9.93 15.59
CA LEU A 632 -23.52 9.93 15.82
C LEU A 632 -23.16 11.09 16.75
N VAL A 633 -22.47 10.79 17.85
CA VAL A 633 -21.99 11.79 18.82
C VAL A 633 -20.50 12.02 18.61
N VAL A 634 -20.08 13.28 18.67
CA VAL A 634 -18.69 13.70 18.44
C VAL A 634 -18.24 14.61 19.57
N GLY A 635 -17.02 14.43 20.09
CA GLY A 635 -16.47 15.37 21.07
C GLY A 635 -14.95 15.47 21.04
N MET A 636 -14.45 16.64 21.48
CA MET A 636 -13.03 16.96 21.46
C MET A 636 -12.70 18.04 22.51
N LEU A 637 -11.48 18.00 23.07
CA LEU A 637 -10.94 19.09 23.88
C LEU A 637 -10.73 20.36 23.05
N ARG A 638 -11.14 21.51 23.58
CA ARG A 638 -10.87 22.83 22.99
C ARG A 638 -9.37 23.13 23.00
N LEU A 639 -8.87 23.84 21.99
CA LEU A 639 -7.46 24.24 21.93
C LEU A 639 -7.11 25.29 23.00
N HIS A 640 -8.09 26.03 23.55
CA HIS A 640 -7.86 26.90 24.71
C HIS A 640 -7.36 26.16 25.95
N ASN A 641 -7.61 24.85 26.06
CA ASN A 641 -6.99 24.08 27.13
C ASN A 641 -5.48 24.17 27.06
N TRP A 642 -4.88 24.27 25.87
CA TRP A 642 -3.43 24.37 25.71
C TRP A 642 -2.94 25.74 26.18
N SER A 643 -3.54 26.81 25.67
CA SER A 643 -3.12 28.18 25.99
C SER A 643 -3.30 28.51 27.46
N ASP A 644 -4.44 28.15 28.04
CA ASP A 644 -4.78 28.58 29.40
C ASP A 644 -4.04 27.74 30.45
N THR A 645 -3.86 26.44 30.21
CA THR A 645 -3.17 25.57 31.17
C THR A 645 -1.66 25.79 31.14
N LEU A 646 -1.06 26.01 29.97
CA LEU A 646 0.38 26.28 29.84
C LEU A 646 0.75 27.76 30.01
N GLY A 647 -0.25 28.66 30.06
CA GLY A 647 -0.04 30.10 30.18
C GLY A 647 0.56 30.74 28.94
N ILE A 648 0.16 30.30 27.75
CA ILE A 648 0.64 30.85 26.48
C ILE A 648 -0.02 32.20 26.23
N THR A 649 0.78 33.26 26.32
CA THR A 649 0.35 34.67 26.12
C THR A 649 0.86 35.28 24.82
N ASP A 650 1.72 34.58 24.08
CA ASP A 650 2.22 35.05 22.79
C ASP A 650 1.07 35.27 21.80
N LYS A 651 0.94 36.51 21.32
CA LYS A 651 -0.21 36.93 20.49
C LYS A 651 -0.35 36.09 19.23
N LYS A 652 0.76 35.67 18.61
CA LYS A 652 0.72 34.85 17.38
C LYS A 652 0.18 33.45 17.65
N ARG A 653 0.65 32.80 18.72
CA ARG A 653 0.17 31.46 19.13
C ARG A 653 -1.26 31.48 19.62
N VAL A 654 -1.65 32.47 20.41
CA VAL A 654 -3.04 32.64 20.86
C VAL A 654 -3.97 32.89 19.67
N ALA A 655 -3.54 33.67 18.67
CA ALA A 655 -4.31 33.86 17.44
C ALA A 655 -4.50 32.54 16.67
N LEU A 656 -3.47 31.69 16.61
CA LEU A 656 -3.56 30.36 16.00
C LEU A 656 -4.51 29.43 16.77
N VAL A 657 -4.45 29.42 18.11
CA VAL A 657 -5.42 28.70 18.97
C VAL A 657 -6.84 29.17 18.65
N ASN A 658 -7.10 30.48 18.67
CA ASN A 658 -8.42 31.04 18.39
C ASN A 658 -8.91 30.71 16.98
N LYS A 659 -8.04 30.75 15.97
CA LYS A 659 -8.37 30.42 14.59
C LYS A 659 -8.88 28.99 14.49
N LEU A 660 -8.09 28.03 14.94
CA LEU A 660 -8.43 26.61 14.77
C LEU A 660 -9.58 26.19 15.70
N ASP A 661 -9.71 26.78 16.88
CA ASP A 661 -10.79 26.48 17.82
C ASP A 661 -12.17 27.01 17.35
N ASN A 662 -12.19 27.90 16.35
CA ASN A 662 -13.38 28.29 15.60
C ASN A 662 -13.56 27.44 14.33
N GLU A 663 -12.48 27.17 13.60
CA GLU A 663 -12.52 26.44 12.33
C GLU A 663 -13.00 25.00 12.50
N ILE A 664 -12.58 24.28 13.55
CA ILE A 664 -13.01 22.89 13.79
C ILE A 664 -14.55 22.81 13.92
N PRO A 665 -15.22 23.60 14.81
CA PRO A 665 -16.68 23.71 14.83
C PRO A 665 -17.34 24.03 13.49
N GLU A 666 -16.75 24.93 12.68
CA GLU A 666 -17.29 25.29 11.36
C GLU A 666 -17.26 24.10 10.39
N ILE A 667 -16.16 23.33 10.38
CA ILE A 667 -16.04 22.10 9.59
C ILE A 667 -17.12 21.10 10.00
N LEU A 668 -17.26 20.82 11.31
CA LEU A 668 -18.26 19.88 11.82
C LEU A 668 -19.68 20.34 11.47
N THR A 669 -19.98 21.63 11.60
CA THR A 669 -21.28 22.18 11.23
C THR A 669 -21.55 22.06 9.72
N SER A 670 -20.52 22.21 8.88
CA SER A 670 -20.64 22.05 7.42
C SER A 670 -20.98 20.62 6.99
N LEU A 671 -20.67 19.63 7.85
CA LEU A 671 -21.05 18.23 7.68
C LEU A 671 -22.48 17.93 8.18
N GLY A 672 -23.24 18.96 8.58
CA GLY A 672 -24.60 18.82 9.08
C GLY A 672 -24.70 18.54 10.59
N MET A 673 -23.59 18.62 11.33
CA MET A 673 -23.61 18.40 12.77
C MET A 673 -24.15 19.61 13.54
N LYS A 674 -24.76 19.34 14.70
CA LYS A 674 -25.31 20.37 15.59
C LYS A 674 -24.51 20.40 16.89
N ALA A 675 -24.06 21.58 17.29
CA ALA A 675 -23.35 21.76 18.56
C ALA A 675 -24.30 21.50 19.74
N ILE A 676 -23.82 20.76 20.74
CA ILE A 676 -24.57 20.35 21.93
C ILE A 676 -23.80 20.66 23.22
N THR A 677 -24.51 20.71 24.36
CA THR A 677 -23.93 20.93 25.69
C THR A 677 -22.98 19.80 26.11
N ASN A 678 -21.91 20.14 26.84
CA ASN A 678 -20.98 19.16 27.44
C ASN A 678 -21.55 18.55 28.72
N VAL A 679 -22.43 17.57 28.58
CA VAL A 679 -22.99 16.76 29.68
C VAL A 679 -22.60 15.30 29.50
N ASN A 680 -22.78 14.47 30.53
CA ASN A 680 -22.68 13.02 30.33
C ASN A 680 -23.93 12.57 29.54
N PRO A 681 -23.78 12.13 28.29
CA PRO A 681 -24.92 11.83 27.42
C PRO A 681 -25.70 10.58 27.85
N LEU A 682 -25.13 9.76 28.74
CA LEU A 682 -25.81 8.59 29.32
C LEU A 682 -26.67 8.95 30.53
N LYS A 683 -26.46 10.12 31.15
CA LYS A 683 -27.20 10.58 32.35
C LYS A 683 -28.12 11.78 32.08
N GLU A 684 -27.76 12.62 31.10
CA GLU A 684 -28.46 13.86 30.79
C GLU A 684 -28.62 14.01 29.28
N THR A 685 -29.79 14.49 28.83
CA THR A 685 -30.01 14.76 27.41
C THR A 685 -29.23 16.01 26.97
N PRO A 686 -28.29 15.90 26.01
CA PRO A 686 -27.58 17.07 25.51
C PRO A 686 -28.53 18.06 24.82
N LYS A 687 -28.41 19.34 25.18
CA LYS A 687 -29.23 20.42 24.59
C LYS A 687 -28.47 21.07 23.43
N ALA A 688 -29.17 21.42 22.35
CA ALA A 688 -28.58 22.17 21.25
C ALA A 688 -28.12 23.55 21.74
N LEU A 689 -26.88 23.92 21.40
CA LEU A 689 -26.37 25.26 21.68
C LEU A 689 -26.95 26.27 20.68
N PRO A 690 -27.34 27.49 21.11
CA PRO A 690 -27.83 28.51 20.19
C PRO A 690 -26.75 28.84 19.14
N LYS A 691 -27.15 28.98 17.87
CA LYS A 691 -26.25 29.45 16.81
C LYS A 691 -25.65 30.79 17.22
N LYS A 692 -24.32 30.86 17.39
CA LYS A 692 -23.63 32.16 17.44
C LYS A 692 -23.84 32.83 16.09
N GLU A 693 -24.50 33.98 16.08
CA GLU A 693 -24.50 34.87 14.93
C GLU A 693 -23.04 35.22 14.60
N SER A 694 -22.62 34.95 13.37
CA SER A 694 -21.32 35.36 12.87
C SER A 694 -21.18 36.89 12.97
N PRO A 695 -20.00 37.45 13.29
CA PRO A 695 -19.78 38.88 13.20
C PRO A 695 -20.09 39.33 11.77
N LYS A 696 -21.03 40.27 11.61
CA LYS A 696 -21.32 40.91 10.33
C LYS A 696 -20.03 41.51 9.77
N THR A 697 -19.63 41.11 8.58
CA THR A 697 -18.74 41.90 7.73
C THR A 697 -19.34 43.30 7.58
N PRO A 698 -18.57 44.40 7.64
CA PRO A 698 -19.13 45.75 7.57
C PRO A 698 -19.78 45.95 6.20
N ASN A 699 -21.08 46.21 6.18
CA ASN A 699 -21.72 46.79 5.00
C ASN A 699 -21.18 48.22 4.80
N PRO A 700 -21.08 48.69 3.55
CA PRO A 700 -20.56 50.02 3.25
C PRO A 700 -21.43 51.08 3.93
N VAL A 701 -20.82 51.86 4.81
CA VAL A 701 -21.44 53.06 5.38
C VAL A 701 -21.51 54.11 4.28
N LYS A 702 -22.72 54.34 3.78
CA LYS A 702 -23.14 55.63 3.24
C LYS A 702 -23.77 56.39 4.43
N VAL A 703 -23.03 57.36 4.95
CA VAL A 703 -23.55 58.43 5.84
C VAL A 703 -24.53 59.24 4.97
N THR A 704 -25.73 59.66 5.38
CA THR A 704 -26.07 60.48 6.55
C THR A 704 -27.61 60.59 6.64
N LEU A 705 -28.13 60.52 7.88
CA LEU A 705 -29.23 61.27 8.54
C LEU A 705 -30.36 61.86 7.65
N THR A 706 -31.65 61.85 8.02
CA THR A 706 -32.26 62.00 9.35
C THR A 706 -33.77 61.65 9.25
N PRO A 707 -34.47 61.33 10.35
CA PRO A 707 -35.81 60.71 10.32
C PRO A 707 -36.93 61.64 10.81
N VAL A 708 -38.11 61.63 10.16
CA VAL A 708 -39.40 61.96 10.79
C VAL A 708 -40.54 61.17 10.11
N LYS A 709 -41.33 60.42 10.91
CA LYS A 709 -42.72 59.87 10.79
C LYS A 709 -43.27 59.56 9.36
N THR A 710 -44.01 58.47 9.11
CA THR A 710 -45.37 58.21 9.63
C THR A 710 -45.85 56.79 9.24
N ALA A 711 -46.86 56.29 9.94
CA ALA A 711 -47.56 55.02 9.74
C ALA A 711 -48.21 54.79 8.35
N SER A 712 -48.32 53.52 7.93
CA SER A 712 -49.58 52.77 7.70
C SER A 712 -49.64 51.86 6.44
N LYS A 713 -50.19 50.66 6.70
CA LYS A 713 -51.00 49.73 5.87
C LYS A 713 -50.39 48.83 4.76
N GLN A 714 -50.44 47.52 5.11
CA GLN A 714 -51.13 46.40 4.44
C GLN A 714 -50.57 45.70 3.17
N LYS A 715 -50.60 44.35 3.30
CA LYS A 715 -50.96 43.30 2.31
C LYS A 715 -50.01 43.10 1.12
N GLN A 716 -49.83 41.92 0.50
CA GLN A 716 -50.18 40.52 0.73
C GLN A 716 -49.48 39.74 -0.41
N LYS A 717 -49.04 38.50 -0.15
CA LYS A 717 -48.90 37.34 -1.06
C LYS A 717 -48.06 37.39 -2.37
N SER A 718 -47.22 36.34 -2.47
CA SER A 718 -47.19 35.29 -3.53
C SER A 718 -46.15 35.35 -4.68
N ALA A 719 -45.39 34.24 -4.73
CA ALA A 719 -44.97 33.42 -5.88
C ALA A 719 -43.90 33.88 -6.91
N THR A 720 -42.81 33.10 -6.92
CA THR A 720 -42.14 32.37 -8.04
C THR A 720 -41.95 33.01 -9.42
N GLN A 721 -40.69 33.08 -9.92
CA GLN A 721 -40.11 32.28 -11.03
C GLN A 721 -38.93 32.98 -11.77
N GLN A 722 -37.82 32.24 -11.87
CA GLN A 722 -36.97 31.88 -13.02
C GLN A 722 -36.43 32.87 -14.11
N HIS A 723 -35.15 32.59 -14.46
CA HIS A 723 -34.46 32.68 -15.78
C HIS A 723 -34.10 34.09 -16.31
N THR A 724 -33.01 34.39 -17.06
CA THR A 724 -31.94 33.67 -17.79
C THR A 724 -30.86 34.69 -18.25
N ALA A 725 -29.62 34.22 -18.53
CA ALA A 725 -28.62 34.58 -19.59
C ALA A 725 -28.43 36.07 -20.02
N THR A 726 -27.26 36.62 -20.40
CA THR A 726 -26.09 36.13 -21.16
C THR A 726 -24.99 37.24 -21.19
N SER A 727 -23.71 36.87 -21.40
CA SER A 727 -22.48 37.68 -21.65
C SER A 727 -22.53 38.57 -22.93
N PRO A 728 -21.61 39.54 -23.27
CA PRO A 728 -20.12 39.44 -23.20
C PRO A 728 -19.19 40.71 -23.17
N THR A 729 -17.86 40.44 -22.99
CA THR A 729 -16.62 41.08 -23.54
C THR A 729 -15.92 42.39 -23.05
N ARG A 730 -14.62 42.20 -22.68
CA ARG A 730 -13.33 42.90 -23.03
C ARG A 730 -12.86 44.27 -22.46
N GLN A 731 -11.74 44.20 -21.68
CA GLN A 731 -10.47 44.99 -21.63
C GLN A 731 -10.40 46.54 -21.46
N LYS A 732 -9.65 47.04 -20.45
CA LYS A 732 -8.38 47.83 -20.59
C LYS A 732 -7.73 48.33 -19.26
N ALA A 733 -6.40 48.17 -19.19
CA ALA A 733 -5.28 49.05 -18.75
C ALA A 733 -5.27 49.89 -17.43
N SER A 734 -4.04 50.03 -16.90
CA SER A 734 -3.56 50.47 -15.58
C SER A 734 -3.09 51.94 -15.46
N LYS A 735 -2.90 52.44 -14.22
CA LYS A 735 -1.78 53.33 -13.78
C LYS A 735 -1.78 53.62 -12.24
N GLU A 736 -0.58 53.60 -11.64
CA GLU A 736 -0.24 53.85 -10.20
C GLU A 736 0.43 55.22 -9.94
N LYS A 737 0.44 55.67 -8.67
CA LYS A 737 1.33 56.70 -8.07
C LYS A 737 1.70 56.33 -6.60
N ASN A 738 2.97 56.59 -6.21
CA ASN A 738 3.58 56.34 -4.88
C ASN A 738 3.59 57.59 -3.94
N ALA A 739 3.72 57.40 -2.62
CA ALA A 739 3.75 58.43 -1.56
C ALA A 739 4.82 58.18 -0.45
N SER A 740 5.28 59.24 0.24
CA SER A 740 6.24 59.27 1.38
C SER A 740 5.59 59.76 2.70
N ILE A 741 6.22 59.52 3.87
CA ILE A 741 5.67 59.76 5.23
C ILE A 741 6.67 60.53 6.13
N LYS A 742 6.20 61.53 6.91
CA LYS A 742 6.96 62.26 7.95
C LYS A 742 6.46 61.90 9.37
N ILE A 743 7.36 61.85 10.37
CA ILE A 743 7.05 61.53 11.78
C ILE A 743 7.74 62.53 12.71
N GLU A 744 7.04 63.04 13.74
CA GLU A 744 7.55 63.98 14.75
C GLU A 744 7.64 63.33 16.14
N THR A 745 8.76 63.53 16.85
CA THR A 745 8.90 63.16 18.27
C THR A 745 9.92 64.04 18.99
N GLY A 746 9.51 64.68 20.10
CA GLY A 746 10.43 65.18 21.14
C GLY A 746 11.37 66.32 20.75
N GLY A 747 10.93 67.22 19.88
CA GLY A 747 11.68 68.43 19.49
C GLY A 747 12.35 68.38 18.12
N ASP A 748 12.41 67.22 17.46
CA ASP A 748 12.94 67.08 16.09
C ASP A 748 12.03 66.21 15.19
N THR A 749 11.97 66.57 13.90
CA THR A 749 11.20 65.89 12.84
C THR A 749 12.12 65.04 11.97
N VAL A 750 11.80 63.75 11.76
CA VAL A 750 12.54 62.87 10.84
C VAL A 750 11.71 62.61 9.57
N GLU A 751 12.29 62.94 8.41
CA GLU A 751 11.71 62.71 7.09
C GLU A 751 12.40 61.52 6.40
N ILE A 752 11.65 60.47 6.07
CA ILE A 752 12.17 59.25 5.40
C ILE A 752 11.73 59.25 3.93
N THR A 753 12.71 59.45 3.04
CA THR A 753 12.54 59.30 1.58
C THR A 753 13.09 57.94 1.15
N ILE A 754 12.26 57.10 0.51
CA ILE A 754 12.68 55.79 0.00
C ILE A 754 13.32 55.97 -1.39
N PRO A 755 14.62 55.66 -1.60
CA PRO A 755 15.25 55.73 -2.91
C PRO A 755 14.90 54.51 -3.79
N THR A 756 14.74 54.75 -5.10
CA THR A 756 14.57 53.71 -6.13
C THR A 756 15.88 53.03 -6.50
N PRO A 757 15.98 51.68 -6.47
CA PRO A 757 17.17 50.94 -6.91
C PRO A 757 17.39 50.93 -8.44
N PRO A 758 18.65 50.82 -8.93
CA PRO A 758 19.01 50.87 -10.35
C PRO A 758 18.72 49.56 -11.13
N LYS A 759 18.56 49.68 -12.46
CA LYS A 759 18.34 48.58 -13.42
C LYS A 759 19.66 47.97 -13.91
N VAL A 760 19.68 46.64 -14.07
CA VAL A 760 20.79 45.85 -14.66
C VAL A 760 20.21 44.90 -15.74
N PRO A 761 20.94 44.55 -16.83
CA PRO A 761 20.38 44.17 -18.14
C PRO A 761 19.81 42.75 -18.26
N SER A 762 19.07 42.54 -19.35
CA SER A 762 18.42 41.30 -19.80
C SER A 762 19.41 40.25 -20.32
N VAL A 763 19.16 38.97 -19.97
CA VAL A 763 19.84 37.80 -20.56
C VAL A 763 18.84 36.93 -21.35
N ILE A 764 19.35 36.46 -22.49
CA ILE A 764 18.73 35.63 -23.54
C ILE A 764 18.40 34.21 -23.05
N GLN A 765 17.39 33.58 -23.68
CA GLN A 765 16.94 32.21 -23.41
C GLN A 765 17.95 31.12 -23.81
N VAL A 766 18.03 30.04 -22.99
CA VAL A 766 18.35 28.68 -23.45
C VAL A 766 17.42 27.67 -22.76
N ARG A 767 16.96 26.69 -23.55
CA ARG A 767 15.97 25.64 -23.24
C ARG A 767 16.60 24.37 -22.64
N THR A 768 15.81 23.65 -21.82
CA THR A 768 15.47 22.20 -21.86
C THR A 768 14.41 21.95 -20.76
N ILE A 769 13.10 21.71 -21.02
CA ILE A 769 12.41 20.47 -21.44
C ILE A 769 12.86 19.26 -20.60
N THR A 770 12.29 18.86 -19.47
CA THR A 770 11.03 19.16 -18.77
C THR A 770 11.27 19.03 -17.27
N ASN A 771 11.40 20.17 -16.56
CA ASN A 771 10.48 20.60 -15.50
C ASN A 771 9.11 19.95 -15.68
N GLY A 772 8.72 19.05 -14.79
CA GLY A 772 8.37 19.43 -13.43
C GLY A 772 6.90 19.07 -13.31
N GLU A 773 6.71 17.76 -13.17
CA GLU A 773 6.14 17.23 -11.95
C GLU A 773 4.87 17.96 -11.46
N VAL A 774 3.81 17.17 -11.48
CA VAL A 774 2.68 17.39 -10.59
C VAL A 774 2.55 16.07 -9.87
N ASN A 775 3.13 15.97 -8.68
CA ASN A 775 2.51 15.09 -7.70
C ASN A 775 1.15 15.65 -7.30
N GLY A 776 0.18 14.73 -7.34
CA GLY A 776 -0.42 14.20 -6.12
C GLY A 776 -0.95 15.21 -5.11
N ASP A 777 -2.16 15.11 -4.56
CA ASP A 777 -2.79 13.95 -3.93
C ASP A 777 -3.65 14.52 -2.81
N THR A 778 -4.77 13.97 -2.38
CA THR A 778 -5.34 12.60 -2.33
C THR A 778 -6.81 12.78 -1.87
N ARG A 779 -7.65 11.74 -1.62
CA ARG A 779 -8.17 11.48 -0.25
C ARG A 779 -9.10 10.21 0.01
N SER A 780 -9.04 9.53 1.20
CA SER A 780 -9.55 8.27 1.81
C SER A 780 -10.29 8.42 3.20
N ILE A 781 -10.73 7.29 3.82
CA ILE A 781 -11.42 7.01 5.14
C ILE A 781 -10.95 5.71 5.78
N LYS A 782 -10.67 5.54 7.07
CA LYS A 782 -10.38 4.17 7.63
C LYS A 782 -11.52 3.11 7.67
N PHE A 783 -11.65 2.29 6.60
CA PHE A 783 -12.23 0.91 6.55
C PHE A 783 -11.48 0.02 5.55
N SER A 784 -10.87 -1.10 5.95
CA SER A 784 -9.42 -1.34 5.79
C SER A 784 -8.64 -0.44 6.74
N LYS A 785 -7.36 -0.72 7.00
CA LYS A 785 -6.41 0.30 7.51
C LYS A 785 -6.31 1.44 6.48
N ARG A 786 -7.38 2.16 6.15
CA ARG A 786 -7.41 3.23 5.17
C ARG A 786 -6.80 4.47 5.83
N VAL A 787 -5.50 4.40 6.05
CA VAL A 787 -4.62 5.54 6.28
C VAL A 787 -5.31 6.82 5.81
N PRO A 788 -5.65 7.74 6.73
CA PRO A 788 -6.34 8.92 6.34
C PRO A 788 -5.59 9.56 5.21
N PRO A 789 -6.24 10.29 4.36
CA PRO A 789 -5.63 10.52 3.07
C PRO A 789 -4.43 11.43 3.02
N ASN A 790 -4.13 12.03 4.16
CA ASN A 790 -2.94 12.80 4.41
C ASN A 790 -2.14 12.27 5.62
N TYR A 791 -2.45 11.08 6.13
CA TYR A 791 -1.57 10.36 7.02
C TYR A 791 -0.39 9.90 6.18
N VAL A 792 0.75 10.55 6.42
CA VAL A 792 2.01 10.18 5.82
C VAL A 792 2.77 9.36 6.86
N PRO A 793 3.00 8.06 6.61
CA PRO A 793 3.88 7.25 7.44
C PRO A 793 5.20 8.00 7.67
N PRO A 794 5.82 7.94 8.86
CA PRO A 794 7.04 8.68 9.16
C PRO A 794 8.10 8.57 8.06
N GLU A 795 8.12 7.45 7.33
CA GLU A 795 9.06 7.16 6.25
C GLU A 795 8.83 7.90 4.91
N LYS A 796 7.66 8.51 4.63
CA LYS A 796 7.27 8.95 3.26
C LYS A 796 7.03 10.46 3.05
N ARG A 797 7.53 11.37 3.90
CA ARG A 797 7.28 12.84 3.76
C ARG A 797 8.20 13.56 2.75
N THR A 798 7.75 13.75 1.50
CA THR A 798 8.18 14.84 0.57
C THR A 798 7.03 15.21 -0.40
N GLN A 799 6.87 16.48 -0.82
CA GLN A 799 5.65 17.04 -1.49
C GLN A 799 5.85 17.43 -2.96
N GLU A 800 4.77 17.35 -3.77
CA GLU A 800 4.41 18.39 -4.77
C GLU A 800 2.89 18.56 -4.95
N ALA A 801 2.45 19.45 -5.86
CA ALA A 801 1.09 20.02 -5.96
C ALA A 801 0.41 19.92 -7.36
N LYS A 802 -0.95 19.88 -7.39
CA LYS A 802 -1.84 19.71 -8.58
C LYS A 802 -2.35 20.99 -9.30
N PRO A 803 -2.39 21.03 -10.66
CA PRO A 803 -3.08 22.03 -11.49
C PRO A 803 -4.44 21.54 -12.04
N GLN A 804 -5.28 22.48 -12.47
CA GLN A 804 -6.60 22.28 -13.11
C GLN A 804 -6.51 22.28 -14.66
N ASN A 805 -7.43 21.58 -15.35
CA ASN A 805 -7.49 21.47 -16.82
C ASN A 805 -8.85 21.97 -17.38
N THR A 806 -8.83 22.74 -18.48
CA THR A 806 -9.95 23.46 -19.14
C THR A 806 -10.22 22.96 -20.57
N ASP A 807 -10.11 21.66 -20.82
CA ASP A 807 -9.99 21.12 -22.17
C ASP A 807 -11.32 21.07 -22.96
N THR A 808 -11.32 21.56 -24.22
CA THR A 808 -12.51 21.61 -25.10
C THR A 808 -12.57 20.48 -26.14
N ASN A 809 -11.52 19.65 -26.26
CA ASN A 809 -11.43 18.54 -27.22
C ASN A 809 -11.70 17.17 -26.56
N ILE A 810 -12.98 16.84 -26.36
CA ILE A 810 -13.39 15.61 -25.65
C ILE A 810 -13.13 14.36 -26.50
N GLY A 811 -12.33 13.44 -25.97
CA GLY A 811 -11.91 12.18 -26.58
C GLY A 811 -10.87 12.30 -27.69
N GLY A 812 -10.60 13.51 -28.16
CA GLY A 812 -9.58 13.78 -29.18
C GLY A 812 -8.16 13.74 -28.63
N VAL A 813 -7.20 13.76 -29.54
CA VAL A 813 -5.78 13.92 -29.21
C VAL A 813 -5.52 15.38 -28.82
N ASN A 814 -4.97 15.60 -27.62
CA ASN A 814 -4.51 16.90 -27.16
C ASN A 814 -3.02 16.85 -26.80
N LYS A 815 -2.21 17.74 -27.40
CA LYS A 815 -0.75 17.80 -27.21
C LYS A 815 -0.07 16.42 -27.38
N GLY A 816 -0.52 15.65 -28.38
CA GLY A 816 0.00 14.31 -28.68
C GLY A 816 -0.41 13.21 -27.69
N LYS A 817 -1.20 13.54 -26.65
CA LYS A 817 -1.76 12.58 -25.70
C LYS A 817 -3.26 12.39 -25.94
N ILE A 818 -3.78 11.26 -25.52
CA ILE A 818 -5.19 10.90 -25.64
C ILE A 818 -5.65 10.22 -24.35
N SER A 819 -6.88 10.49 -23.93
CA SER A 819 -7.51 9.83 -22.79
C SER A 819 -8.03 8.43 -23.16
N ALA A 820 -7.84 7.44 -22.29
CA ALA A 820 -8.39 6.09 -22.44
C ALA A 820 -9.90 6.06 -22.23
N TYR A 821 -10.43 6.98 -21.42
CA TYR A 821 -11.85 7.06 -21.10
C TYR A 821 -12.40 8.48 -21.20
N LEU A 822 -13.70 8.56 -21.49
CA LEU A 822 -14.54 9.74 -21.35
C LEU A 822 -15.33 9.58 -20.05
N ARG A 823 -15.30 10.59 -19.16
CA ARG A 823 -16.01 10.54 -17.88
C ARG A 823 -17.15 11.56 -17.84
N GLY A 824 -18.33 11.12 -17.44
CA GLY A 824 -19.52 11.96 -17.34
C GLY A 824 -20.13 11.91 -15.95
N ARG A 825 -21.06 12.82 -15.68
CA ARG A 825 -21.89 12.73 -14.46
C ARG A 825 -22.60 11.39 -14.41
N PHE A 826 -22.85 10.92 -13.19
CA PHE A 826 -23.59 9.68 -12.98
C PHE A 826 -24.92 9.67 -13.73
N MET A 827 -25.24 8.49 -14.25
CA MET A 827 -26.57 8.12 -14.71
C MET A 827 -26.75 6.63 -14.46
N ASP A 828 -27.96 6.21 -14.14
CA ASP A 828 -28.23 4.81 -13.88
C ASP A 828 -28.11 3.94 -15.15
N VAL A 829 -28.11 2.61 -14.95
CA VAL A 829 -27.96 1.62 -16.02
C VAL A 829 -29.04 1.74 -17.09
N LYS A 830 -30.28 2.05 -16.73
CA LYS A 830 -31.40 2.16 -17.68
C LYS A 830 -31.22 3.40 -18.55
N ALA A 831 -30.87 4.54 -17.96
CA ALA A 831 -30.57 5.77 -18.66
C ALA A 831 -29.33 5.64 -19.58
N ALA A 832 -28.25 5.03 -19.09
CA ALA A 832 -27.06 4.77 -19.88
C ALA A 832 -27.36 3.90 -21.11
N LYS A 833 -28.13 2.81 -20.95
CA LYS A 833 -28.58 1.96 -22.06
C LYS A 833 -29.43 2.72 -23.07
N ALA A 834 -30.37 3.54 -22.60
CA ALA A 834 -31.22 4.34 -23.47
C ALA A 834 -30.39 5.30 -24.33
N LYS A 835 -29.41 6.00 -23.73
CA LYS A 835 -28.52 6.90 -24.45
C LYS A 835 -27.59 6.19 -25.43
N LEU A 836 -27.08 5.01 -25.08
CA LEU A 836 -26.30 4.20 -26.02
C LEU A 836 -27.13 3.79 -27.24
N LYS A 837 -28.40 3.38 -27.03
CA LYS A 837 -29.33 3.07 -28.12
C LYS A 837 -29.67 4.30 -28.96
N GLU A 838 -29.91 5.45 -28.33
CA GLU A 838 -30.13 6.73 -29.01
C GLU A 838 -28.93 7.13 -29.89
N ALA A 839 -27.70 6.86 -29.42
CA ALA A 839 -26.47 7.07 -30.18
C ALA A 839 -26.24 6.02 -31.30
N GLY A 840 -27.16 5.06 -31.47
CA GLY A 840 -27.11 4.03 -32.51
C GLY A 840 -26.27 2.80 -32.16
N PHE A 841 -26.03 2.54 -30.87
CA PHE A 841 -25.32 1.34 -30.40
C PHE A 841 -26.28 0.24 -29.92
N GLU A 842 -25.87 -1.00 -30.14
CA GLU A 842 -26.51 -2.20 -29.63
C GLU A 842 -25.86 -2.61 -28.29
N ILE A 843 -26.67 -3.05 -27.33
CA ILE A 843 -26.16 -3.53 -26.04
C ILE A 843 -25.90 -5.03 -26.15
N VAL A 844 -24.64 -5.43 -25.98
CA VAL A 844 -24.19 -6.83 -26.02
C VAL A 844 -24.42 -7.50 -24.67
N ALA A 845 -24.04 -6.81 -23.58
CA ALA A 845 -24.12 -7.36 -22.24
C ALA A 845 -24.31 -6.27 -21.19
N THR A 846 -24.81 -6.68 -20.03
CA THR A 846 -24.81 -5.83 -18.84
C THR A 846 -24.56 -6.70 -17.64
N THR A 847 -23.45 -6.49 -16.97
CA THR A 847 -23.06 -7.34 -15.85
C THR A 847 -22.54 -6.50 -14.69
N PRO A 848 -22.91 -6.84 -13.45
CA PRO A 848 -22.17 -6.42 -12.28
C PRO A 848 -20.72 -6.90 -12.41
N VAL A 849 -19.77 -6.02 -12.11
CA VAL A 849 -18.34 -6.36 -12.01
C VAL A 849 -17.85 -6.40 -10.56
N ASP A 850 -18.74 -6.11 -9.62
CA ASP A 850 -18.57 -6.26 -8.18
C ASP A 850 -19.75 -7.05 -7.56
N LYS A 851 -19.54 -7.61 -6.36
CA LYS A 851 -20.54 -8.42 -5.63
C LYS A 851 -21.80 -7.61 -5.32
N LYS A 852 -21.65 -6.33 -4.92
CA LYS A 852 -22.76 -5.45 -4.49
C LYS A 852 -23.50 -4.79 -5.67
N GLY A 853 -23.06 -5.00 -6.93
CA GLY A 853 -23.67 -4.38 -8.12
C GLY A 853 -23.57 -2.85 -8.15
N LYS A 854 -22.60 -2.28 -7.41
CA LYS A 854 -22.30 -0.84 -7.41
C LYS A 854 -21.52 -0.44 -8.67
N LEU A 855 -20.86 -1.39 -9.32
CA LEU A 855 -20.13 -1.25 -10.58
C LEU A 855 -20.80 -2.12 -11.64
N VAL A 856 -21.44 -1.50 -12.61
CA VAL A 856 -22.10 -2.22 -13.71
C VAL A 856 -21.41 -1.90 -15.02
N SER A 857 -20.85 -2.93 -15.65
CA SER A 857 -20.27 -2.84 -16.98
C SER A 857 -21.35 -3.10 -18.03
N ILE A 858 -21.49 -2.15 -18.95
CA ILE A 858 -22.36 -2.26 -20.12
C ILE A 858 -21.44 -2.41 -21.33
N VAL A 859 -21.49 -3.58 -21.96
CA VAL A 859 -20.75 -3.86 -23.20
C VAL A 859 -21.67 -3.52 -24.36
N PHE A 860 -21.20 -2.70 -25.30
CA PHE A 860 -22.00 -2.22 -26.42
C PHE A 860 -21.19 -2.21 -27.73
N THR A 861 -21.89 -2.26 -28.86
CA THR A 861 -21.29 -2.36 -30.19
C THR A 861 -22.13 -1.66 -31.25
N ASP A 862 -21.62 -1.57 -32.47
CA ASP A 862 -22.39 -1.28 -33.68
C ASP A 862 -21.81 -2.07 -34.87
N LYS A 863 -22.51 -2.07 -36.00
CA LYS A 863 -22.03 -2.75 -37.23
C LYS A 863 -20.66 -2.25 -37.69
N ALA A 864 -20.32 -0.99 -37.44
CA ALA A 864 -19.03 -0.44 -37.87
C ALA A 864 -17.88 -0.96 -37.01
N LEU A 865 -18.08 -1.12 -35.70
CA LEU A 865 -17.13 -1.75 -34.77
C LEU A 865 -16.92 -3.23 -35.10
N ILE A 866 -18.01 -3.98 -35.34
CA ILE A 866 -17.92 -5.41 -35.73
C ILE A 866 -17.11 -5.55 -37.02
N LYS A 867 -17.45 -4.77 -38.05
CA LYS A 867 -16.73 -4.78 -39.33
C LYS A 867 -15.26 -4.37 -39.19
N MET A 868 -14.97 -3.37 -38.34
CA MET A 868 -13.59 -2.96 -38.05
C MET A 868 -12.80 -4.10 -37.41
N ALA A 869 -13.38 -4.79 -36.43
CA ALA A 869 -12.75 -5.83 -35.64
C ALA A 869 -12.70 -7.21 -36.32
N SER A 870 -13.43 -7.42 -37.42
CA SER A 870 -13.48 -8.68 -38.19
C SER A 870 -12.22 -8.93 -39.05
N LYS A 871 -11.06 -8.57 -38.51
CA LYS A 871 -9.73 -8.85 -39.05
C LYS A 871 -9.01 -9.85 -38.13
N PRO A 872 -8.07 -10.66 -38.66
CA PRO A 872 -7.34 -11.64 -37.85
C PRO A 872 -6.72 -11.01 -36.60
N ASN A 873 -6.92 -11.62 -35.42
CA ASN A 873 -6.47 -11.15 -34.11
C ASN A 873 -6.97 -9.75 -33.69
N ARG A 874 -7.98 -9.14 -34.37
CA ARG A 874 -8.50 -7.79 -34.03
C ARG A 874 -9.86 -7.80 -33.35
N GLY A 875 -10.41 -8.98 -33.06
CA GLY A 875 -11.76 -9.14 -32.51
C GLY A 875 -12.04 -8.43 -31.19
N PHE A 876 -11.01 -8.12 -30.39
CA PHE A 876 -11.16 -7.37 -29.13
C PHE A 876 -11.72 -5.94 -29.30
N MET A 877 -11.61 -5.36 -30.51
CA MET A 877 -12.19 -4.04 -30.83
C MET A 877 -13.70 -4.10 -31.16
N ALA A 878 -14.28 -5.31 -31.24
CA ALA A 878 -15.67 -5.49 -31.68
C ALA A 878 -16.71 -4.88 -30.73
N SER A 879 -16.33 -4.56 -29.50
CA SER A 879 -17.19 -3.89 -28.53
C SER A 879 -16.43 -2.85 -27.71
N LEU A 880 -17.18 -1.87 -27.24
CA LEU A 880 -16.76 -0.83 -26.30
C LEU A 880 -17.51 -1.00 -24.98
N ARG A 881 -17.09 -0.25 -23.97
CA ARG A 881 -17.58 -0.44 -22.62
C ARG A 881 -17.95 0.86 -21.93
N LEU A 882 -19.06 0.83 -21.21
CA LEU A 882 -19.51 1.90 -20.33
C LEU A 882 -19.62 1.34 -18.91
N LEU A 883 -18.88 1.91 -17.98
CA LEU A 883 -19.03 1.68 -16.56
C LEU A 883 -20.08 2.63 -16.00
N VAL A 884 -21.12 2.08 -15.39
CA VAL A 884 -21.96 2.81 -14.44
C VAL A 884 -21.37 2.60 -13.06
N ASN A 885 -20.71 3.63 -12.54
CA ASN A 885 -20.02 3.57 -11.26
C ASN A 885 -20.86 4.31 -10.21
N LYS A 886 -21.70 3.55 -9.48
CA LYS A 886 -22.48 4.07 -8.35
C LYS A 886 -21.59 4.45 -7.17
N LYS A 887 -20.44 3.79 -7.01
CA LYS A 887 -19.48 4.03 -5.92
C LYS A 887 -18.86 5.42 -6.01
N ASP A 888 -18.38 5.80 -7.19
CA ASP A 888 -17.69 7.07 -7.44
C ASP A 888 -18.59 8.09 -8.16
N ASN A 889 -19.91 7.85 -8.17
CA ASN A 889 -20.96 8.72 -8.74
C ASN A 889 -20.62 9.32 -10.11
N HIS A 890 -20.20 8.49 -11.06
CA HIS A 890 -19.95 8.90 -12.44
C HIS A 890 -20.17 7.75 -13.43
N ILE A 891 -20.14 8.07 -14.73
CA ILE A 891 -19.99 7.07 -15.78
C ILE A 891 -18.62 7.19 -16.44
N SER A 892 -18.06 6.07 -16.89
CA SER A 892 -16.79 6.01 -17.61
C SER A 892 -16.97 5.21 -18.90
N ILE A 893 -16.75 5.85 -20.05
CA ILE A 893 -16.91 5.23 -21.38
C ILE A 893 -15.53 5.07 -21.99
N THR A 894 -15.19 3.86 -22.48
CA THR A 894 -13.94 3.64 -23.23
C THR A 894 -13.88 4.57 -24.44
N ASN A 895 -12.79 5.31 -24.61
CA ASN A 895 -12.60 6.23 -25.74
C ASN A 895 -12.38 5.41 -27.04
N PRO A 896 -13.29 5.47 -28.03
CA PRO A 896 -13.17 4.69 -29.26
C PRO A 896 -11.87 4.95 -30.02
N LEU A 897 -11.38 6.19 -29.99
CA LEU A 897 -10.16 6.57 -30.69
C LEU A 897 -8.90 5.99 -30.03
N TYR A 898 -8.87 5.93 -28.70
CA TYR A 898 -7.81 5.28 -27.94
C TYR A 898 -7.85 3.76 -28.18
N MET A 899 -9.02 3.13 -27.99
CA MET A 899 -9.18 1.67 -28.10
C MET A 899 -8.86 1.19 -29.51
N ALA A 900 -9.36 1.86 -30.55
CA ALA A 900 -9.06 1.51 -31.93
C ALA A 900 -7.56 1.63 -32.22
N LYS A 901 -6.88 2.67 -31.70
CA LYS A 901 -5.44 2.82 -31.91
C LYS A 901 -4.62 1.74 -31.21
N ALA A 902 -5.04 1.31 -30.01
CA ALA A 902 -4.39 0.27 -29.24
C ALA A 902 -4.65 -1.14 -29.81
N PHE A 903 -5.88 -1.44 -30.27
CA PHE A 903 -6.26 -2.82 -30.61
C PHE A 903 -6.24 -3.11 -32.11
N MET A 904 -6.42 -2.10 -32.96
CA MET A 904 -6.33 -2.30 -34.41
C MET A 904 -4.90 -2.23 -34.93
N GLN A 905 -3.94 -1.71 -34.17
CA GLN A 905 -2.52 -1.73 -34.56
C GLN A 905 -2.30 -1.10 -35.95
N GLN A 906 -1.64 -1.82 -36.88
CA GLN A 906 -1.46 -1.40 -38.28
C GLN A 906 -2.78 -1.23 -39.04
N ASP A 907 -3.86 -1.88 -38.59
CA ASP A 907 -5.20 -1.83 -39.19
C ASP A 907 -6.03 -0.63 -38.72
N PHE A 908 -5.44 0.27 -37.92
CA PHE A 908 -6.12 1.42 -37.35
C PHE A 908 -6.69 2.37 -38.41
N ASP A 909 -8.00 2.58 -38.34
CA ASP A 909 -8.76 3.52 -39.18
C ASP A 909 -9.24 4.71 -38.32
N GLU A 910 -8.48 5.82 -38.38
CA GLU A 910 -8.76 7.02 -37.58
C GLU A 910 -10.13 7.63 -37.90
N LYS A 911 -10.54 7.61 -39.18
CA LYS A 911 -11.79 8.21 -39.63
C LYS A 911 -12.98 7.49 -39.01
N LYS A 912 -12.96 6.16 -39.02
CA LYS A 912 -14.02 5.35 -38.38
C LYS A 912 -14.02 5.53 -36.86
N ALA A 913 -12.86 5.52 -36.22
CA ALA A 913 -12.77 5.69 -34.77
C ALA A 913 -13.29 7.07 -34.32
N LYS A 914 -12.96 8.13 -35.07
CA LYS A 914 -13.51 9.49 -34.86
C LYS A 914 -15.02 9.55 -35.10
N ALA A 915 -15.54 8.85 -36.10
CA ALA A 915 -16.99 8.77 -36.32
C ALA A 915 -17.72 8.11 -35.14
N THR A 916 -17.17 7.04 -34.57
CA THR A 916 -17.72 6.39 -33.36
C THR A 916 -17.67 7.33 -32.16
N LEU A 917 -16.57 8.07 -31.96
CA LEU A 917 -16.46 9.09 -30.91
C LEU A 917 -17.49 10.23 -31.08
N ALA A 918 -17.73 10.66 -32.33
CA ALA A 918 -18.74 11.68 -32.63
C ALA A 918 -20.16 11.22 -32.28
N LYS A 919 -20.52 9.96 -32.57
CA LYS A 919 -21.82 9.38 -32.15
C LYS A 919 -22.00 9.45 -30.62
N LEU A 920 -20.98 9.05 -29.86
CA LEU A 920 -21.03 9.08 -28.39
C LEU A 920 -21.16 10.52 -27.86
N THR A 921 -20.30 11.43 -28.30
CA THR A 921 -20.29 12.83 -27.81
C THR A 921 -21.49 13.66 -28.30
N ALA A 922 -22.20 13.19 -29.34
CA ALA A 922 -23.47 13.78 -29.77
C ALA A 922 -24.57 13.59 -28.71
N VAL A 923 -24.64 12.44 -28.03
CA VAL A 923 -25.69 12.12 -27.04
C VAL A 923 -25.20 12.33 -25.60
N PHE A 924 -23.95 11.97 -25.30
CA PHE A 924 -23.34 12.15 -23.98
C PHE A 924 -22.74 13.56 -23.86
N LYS A 925 -23.58 14.54 -23.53
CA LYS A 925 -23.14 15.93 -23.28
C LYS A 925 -22.46 16.08 -21.92
N GLY A 926 -21.50 17.02 -21.83
CA GLY A 926 -20.80 17.34 -20.58
C GLY A 926 -19.77 16.31 -20.12
N MET A 927 -19.31 15.45 -21.03
CA MET A 927 -18.24 14.49 -20.78
C MET A 927 -16.89 15.23 -20.67
N LEU A 928 -15.99 14.68 -19.87
CA LEU A 928 -14.62 15.15 -19.66
C LEU A 928 -13.62 14.07 -20.08
N ASN A 929 -12.43 14.49 -20.50
CA ASN A 929 -11.31 13.56 -20.68
C ASN A 929 -10.86 13.02 -19.31
N SER A 930 -10.75 11.69 -19.20
CA SER A 930 -10.11 11.08 -18.03
C SER A 930 -8.64 11.49 -17.93
N LYS A 931 -8.08 11.42 -16.72
CA LYS A 931 -6.64 11.58 -16.48
C LYS A 931 -5.82 10.41 -17.01
N ASP A 932 -6.49 9.29 -17.27
CA ASP A 932 -5.92 8.07 -17.87
C ASP A 932 -5.46 8.38 -19.30
N MET A 933 -4.24 8.87 -19.48
CA MET A 933 -3.77 9.38 -20.77
C MET A 933 -2.45 8.73 -21.19
N LEU A 934 -2.35 8.36 -22.47
CA LEU A 934 -1.10 7.94 -23.10
C LEU A 934 -0.76 8.82 -24.29
N LYS A 935 0.50 8.76 -24.72
CA LYS A 935 0.91 9.32 -26.02
C LYS A 935 0.22 8.52 -27.13
N PHE A 936 -0.54 9.20 -27.97
CA PHE A 936 -1.34 8.57 -29.03
C PHE A 936 -0.49 7.74 -30.00
N GLN A 937 0.74 8.19 -30.28
CA GLN A 937 1.68 7.49 -31.15
C GLN A 937 2.27 6.20 -30.55
N LEU A 938 2.24 6.05 -29.22
CA LEU A 938 2.79 4.87 -28.54
C LEU A 938 1.80 3.72 -28.45
N LEU A 939 0.51 3.96 -28.66
CA LEU A 939 -0.54 2.94 -28.47
C LEU A 939 -0.33 1.66 -29.30
N PRO A 940 0.10 1.70 -30.59
CA PRO A 940 0.39 0.47 -31.32
C PRO A 940 1.57 -0.30 -30.72
N LYS A 941 2.59 0.42 -30.25
CA LYS A 941 3.80 -0.17 -29.66
C LYS A 941 3.75 -0.26 -28.14
N TYR A 942 2.54 -0.23 -27.57
CA TYR A 942 2.39 -0.19 -26.12
C TYR A 942 2.89 -1.51 -25.52
N GLN A 943 3.69 -1.37 -24.48
CA GLN A 943 4.03 -2.39 -23.50
C GLN A 943 4.05 -1.66 -22.16
N PHE A 944 3.63 -2.34 -21.10
CA PHE A 944 3.58 -1.70 -19.78
C PHE A 944 4.99 -1.39 -19.27
N MET A 945 5.86 -2.40 -19.33
CA MET A 945 7.27 -2.33 -18.98
C MET A 945 8.07 -3.07 -20.05
N SER A 946 9.36 -2.76 -20.16
CA SER A 946 10.25 -3.46 -21.09
C SER A 946 10.29 -4.96 -20.77
N GLY A 947 10.02 -5.80 -21.77
CA GLY A 947 9.95 -7.25 -21.61
C GLY A 947 8.58 -7.78 -21.14
N MET A 948 7.57 -6.92 -21.04
CA MET A 948 6.19 -7.35 -20.87
C MET A 948 5.48 -7.48 -22.23
N PRO A 949 4.40 -8.27 -22.29
CA PRO A 949 3.74 -8.59 -23.56
C PRO A 949 3.22 -7.37 -24.32
N HIS A 950 3.38 -7.42 -25.65
CA HIS A 950 2.71 -6.57 -26.61
C HIS A 950 1.32 -7.12 -26.99
N TYR A 951 0.55 -6.34 -27.76
CA TYR A 951 -0.77 -6.76 -28.23
C TYR A 951 -0.73 -8.13 -28.97
N GLU A 952 0.28 -8.36 -29.79
CA GLU A 952 0.39 -9.58 -30.61
C GLU A 952 0.80 -10.82 -29.80
N GLU A 953 1.35 -10.63 -28.59
CA GLU A 953 1.80 -11.71 -27.70
C GLU A 953 0.63 -12.18 -26.82
N MET A 954 -0.44 -12.66 -27.46
CA MET A 954 -1.65 -13.13 -26.81
C MET A 954 -1.45 -14.49 -26.12
N THR A 955 -2.15 -14.71 -25.00
CA THR A 955 -2.17 -16.01 -24.33
C THR A 955 -3.27 -16.88 -24.93
N VAL A 956 -2.91 -18.09 -25.39
CA VAL A 956 -3.90 -19.11 -25.80
C VAL A 956 -4.36 -19.86 -24.56
N VAL A 957 -5.66 -19.83 -24.27
CA VAL A 957 -6.28 -20.46 -23.08
C VAL A 957 -7.00 -21.76 -23.41
N ALA A 958 -7.30 -22.02 -24.69
CA ALA A 958 -7.82 -23.31 -25.13
C ALA A 958 -7.60 -23.51 -26.63
N ARG A 959 -7.55 -24.78 -27.06
CA ARG A 959 -7.50 -25.19 -28.47
C ARG A 959 -8.51 -26.30 -28.73
N GLY A 960 -9.10 -26.29 -29.91
CA GLY A 960 -10.02 -27.33 -30.38
C GLY A 960 -11.07 -26.81 -31.35
N ASP A 961 -11.70 -27.74 -32.08
CA ASP A 961 -12.78 -27.41 -33.02
C ASP A 961 -14.15 -27.26 -32.34
N ASP A 962 -14.27 -27.71 -31.09
CA ASP A 962 -15.51 -27.75 -30.31
C ASP A 962 -15.62 -26.66 -29.24
N LEU A 963 -14.72 -25.66 -29.24
CA LEU A 963 -14.66 -24.61 -28.21
C LEU A 963 -15.98 -23.88 -27.98
N LEU A 964 -16.72 -23.57 -29.05
CA LEU A 964 -18.03 -22.92 -28.95
C LEU A 964 -19.09 -23.83 -28.32
N SER A 965 -18.97 -25.15 -28.51
CA SER A 965 -19.85 -26.13 -27.89
C SER A 965 -19.55 -26.28 -26.40
N LYS A 966 -18.28 -26.27 -25.99
CA LYS A 966 -17.87 -26.39 -24.56
C LYS A 966 -18.38 -25.25 -23.69
N ILE A 967 -18.45 -24.04 -24.24
CA ILE A 967 -18.94 -22.87 -23.50
C ILE A 967 -20.47 -22.74 -23.51
N LYS A 968 -21.18 -23.58 -24.29
CA LYS A 968 -22.63 -23.54 -24.42
C LYS A 968 -23.25 -23.89 -23.06
N ASN A 969 -23.91 -22.91 -22.43
CA ASN A 969 -24.48 -22.96 -21.08
C ASN A 969 -23.50 -22.75 -19.90
N ASN A 970 -22.26 -22.35 -20.16
CA ASN A 970 -21.34 -22.02 -19.07
C ASN A 970 -21.75 -20.69 -18.40
N LYS A 971 -22.16 -20.74 -17.12
CA LYS A 971 -22.63 -19.57 -16.35
C LYS A 971 -21.58 -18.46 -16.19
N LYS A 972 -20.30 -18.76 -16.41
CA LYS A 972 -19.22 -17.77 -16.40
C LYS A 972 -19.14 -16.98 -17.70
N VAL A 973 -19.76 -17.43 -18.79
CA VAL A 973 -19.81 -16.69 -20.06
C VAL A 973 -21.01 -15.75 -20.05
N VAL A 974 -20.72 -14.45 -20.01
CA VAL A 974 -21.71 -13.38 -19.86
C VAL A 974 -22.30 -12.95 -21.20
N PHE A 975 -21.52 -13.05 -22.28
CA PHE A 975 -21.97 -12.78 -23.63
C PHE A 975 -21.16 -13.55 -24.67
N SER A 976 -21.73 -13.68 -25.86
CA SER A 976 -21.08 -14.18 -27.06
C SER A 976 -21.47 -13.30 -28.25
N GLN A 977 -20.48 -12.75 -28.93
CA GLN A 977 -20.62 -11.80 -30.03
C GLN A 977 -19.91 -12.35 -31.28
N LYS A 978 -20.70 -12.76 -32.28
CA LYS A 978 -20.17 -13.26 -33.56
C LYS A 978 -19.69 -12.11 -34.45
N LEU A 979 -18.54 -12.31 -35.10
CA LEU A 979 -17.92 -11.36 -36.04
C LEU A 979 -18.17 -11.79 -37.50
N GLU A 980 -17.93 -10.88 -38.45
CA GLU A 980 -18.18 -11.13 -39.88
C GLU A 980 -17.21 -12.17 -40.47
N ASN A 981 -16.00 -12.28 -39.92
CA ASN A 981 -15.00 -13.27 -40.33
C ASN A 981 -15.21 -14.67 -39.72
N GLY A 982 -16.31 -14.89 -38.98
CA GLY A 982 -16.62 -16.15 -38.33
C GLY A 982 -16.06 -16.30 -36.91
N ALA A 983 -15.13 -15.44 -36.48
CA ALA A 983 -14.64 -15.41 -35.11
C ALA A 983 -15.75 -15.00 -34.12
N THR A 984 -15.55 -15.32 -32.85
CA THR A 984 -16.51 -15.01 -31.78
C THR A 984 -15.80 -14.40 -30.58
N LEU A 985 -16.22 -13.20 -30.17
CA LEU A 985 -15.76 -12.57 -28.93
C LEU A 985 -16.72 -12.93 -27.79
N ILE A 986 -16.19 -13.48 -26.71
CA ILE A 986 -16.97 -13.79 -25.50
C ILE A 986 -16.48 -12.95 -24.32
N GLY A 987 -17.35 -12.75 -23.33
CA GLY A 987 -16.98 -12.13 -22.05
C GLY A 987 -17.06 -13.12 -20.90
N VAL A 988 -15.95 -13.36 -20.22
CA VAL A 988 -15.84 -14.27 -19.08
C VAL A 988 -15.91 -13.51 -17.76
N LYS A 989 -16.78 -13.98 -16.86
CA LYS A 989 -16.81 -13.58 -15.46
C LYS A 989 -15.69 -14.31 -14.73
N LEU A 990 -14.69 -13.54 -14.30
CA LEU A 990 -13.59 -14.04 -13.49
C LEU A 990 -14.08 -14.53 -12.12
N GLY A 991 -13.27 -15.37 -11.47
CA GLY A 991 -13.45 -15.82 -10.10
C GLY A 991 -13.54 -14.64 -9.12
N LYS A 992 -14.17 -14.87 -7.96
CA LYS A 992 -14.37 -13.83 -6.94
C LYS A 992 -13.03 -13.21 -6.54
N ARG A 993 -12.05 -14.04 -6.15
CA ARG A 993 -10.69 -13.63 -5.80
C ARG A 993 -10.03 -12.83 -6.92
N THR A 994 -10.01 -13.37 -8.13
CA THR A 994 -9.40 -12.72 -9.29
C THR A 994 -10.00 -11.35 -9.57
N SER A 995 -11.33 -11.22 -9.62
CA SER A 995 -12.04 -9.97 -9.98
C SER A 995 -11.88 -8.81 -8.96
N LYS A 996 -11.52 -9.11 -7.70
CA LYS A 996 -11.29 -8.10 -6.63
C LYS A 996 -10.17 -7.10 -6.99
N PHE A 997 -9.30 -7.41 -7.96
CA PHE A 997 -8.18 -6.54 -8.36
C PHE A 997 -8.62 -5.12 -8.76
N THR A 998 -9.81 -4.98 -9.37
CA THR A 998 -10.37 -3.66 -9.73
C THR A 998 -10.65 -2.77 -8.51
N GLY A 999 -10.85 -3.37 -7.34
CA GLY A 999 -10.92 -2.65 -6.07
C GLY A 999 -9.55 -2.19 -5.56
N ARG A 1000 -8.47 -2.93 -5.88
CA ARG A 1000 -7.09 -2.65 -5.46
C ARG A 1000 -6.44 -1.54 -6.29
N ILE A 1001 -6.57 -1.60 -7.62
CA ILE A 1001 -5.94 -0.65 -8.56
C ILE A 1001 -6.85 0.50 -8.99
N GLY A 1002 -8.07 0.57 -8.45
CA GLY A 1002 -9.02 1.65 -8.66
C GLY A 1002 -10.24 1.28 -9.51
N THR A 1003 -11.43 1.70 -9.06
CA THR A 1003 -12.71 1.25 -9.63
C THR A 1003 -13.14 1.97 -10.91
N ASN A 1004 -12.48 3.08 -11.27
CA ASN A 1004 -12.89 3.95 -12.38
C ASN A 1004 -12.91 3.26 -13.76
N ASN A 1005 -12.08 2.23 -13.94
CA ASN A 1005 -11.92 1.53 -15.22
C ASN A 1005 -12.36 0.05 -15.12
N ALA A 1006 -13.11 -0.31 -14.06
CA ALA A 1006 -13.56 -1.68 -13.78
C ALA A 1006 -14.41 -2.31 -14.90
N ALA A 1007 -14.90 -1.50 -15.85
CA ALA A 1007 -15.57 -2.02 -17.05
C ALA A 1007 -14.66 -2.85 -17.95
N LEU A 1008 -13.33 -2.94 -17.75
CA LEU A 1008 -12.53 -3.98 -18.42
C LEU A 1008 -13.05 -5.41 -18.16
N LEU A 1009 -13.84 -5.61 -17.09
CA LEU A 1009 -14.62 -6.82 -16.86
C LEU A 1009 -16.04 -6.72 -17.47
N PRO A 1010 -16.63 -7.82 -17.97
CA PRO A 1010 -16.11 -9.19 -17.97
C PRO A 1010 -14.92 -9.35 -18.93
N TYR A 1011 -14.00 -10.25 -18.61
CA TYR A 1011 -12.71 -10.37 -19.32
C TYR A 1011 -12.93 -10.91 -20.73
N PRO A 1012 -12.41 -10.26 -21.79
CA PRO A 1012 -12.68 -10.68 -23.17
C PRO A 1012 -11.82 -11.89 -23.58
N VAL A 1013 -12.45 -12.86 -24.26
CA VAL A 1013 -11.77 -14.00 -24.92
C VAL A 1013 -12.21 -14.05 -26.38
N LEU A 1014 -11.25 -14.09 -27.31
CA LEU A 1014 -11.48 -14.20 -28.75
C LEU A 1014 -11.32 -15.64 -29.19
N ILE A 1015 -12.38 -16.22 -29.76
CA ILE A 1015 -12.35 -17.55 -30.37
C ILE A 1015 -12.21 -17.37 -31.88
N GLU A 1016 -11.08 -17.78 -32.42
CA GLU A 1016 -10.74 -17.62 -33.84
C GLU A 1016 -9.82 -18.79 -34.28
N ASN A 1017 -10.11 -19.40 -35.42
CA ASN A 1017 -9.29 -20.46 -36.03
C ASN A 1017 -8.94 -21.65 -35.09
N GLY A 1018 -9.92 -22.13 -34.31
CA GLY A 1018 -9.72 -23.26 -33.39
C GLY A 1018 -8.94 -22.92 -32.11
N GLU A 1019 -8.63 -21.64 -31.87
CA GLU A 1019 -7.96 -21.18 -30.66
C GLU A 1019 -8.84 -20.18 -29.89
N ALA A 1020 -8.91 -20.31 -28.56
CA ALA A 1020 -9.40 -19.28 -27.67
C ALA A 1020 -8.22 -18.47 -27.14
N LYS A 1021 -8.18 -17.18 -27.46
CA LYS A 1021 -7.10 -16.26 -27.12
C LYS A 1021 -7.59 -15.17 -26.18
N ILE A 1022 -6.72 -14.75 -25.27
CA ILE A 1022 -6.87 -13.52 -24.53
C ILE A 1022 -5.71 -12.58 -24.82
N LEU A 1023 -5.97 -11.28 -24.79
CA LEU A 1023 -4.89 -10.32 -24.59
C LEU A 1023 -4.23 -10.67 -23.26
N ASP A 1024 -2.89 -10.80 -23.26
CA ASP A 1024 -2.16 -11.16 -22.05
C ASP A 1024 -2.58 -10.22 -20.91
N PRO A 1025 -2.93 -10.74 -19.72
CA PRO A 1025 -3.45 -9.89 -18.66
C PRO A 1025 -2.51 -8.77 -18.21
N LYS A 1026 -1.19 -8.93 -18.34
CA LYS A 1026 -0.23 -7.86 -18.07
C LYS A 1026 -0.41 -6.72 -19.07
N TYR A 1027 -0.62 -7.02 -20.35
CA TYR A 1027 -0.93 -6.03 -21.39
C TYR A 1027 -2.34 -5.44 -21.24
N TYR A 1028 -3.37 -6.29 -21.10
CA TYR A 1028 -4.76 -5.84 -21.10
C TYR A 1028 -5.09 -4.97 -19.89
N ILE A 1029 -4.65 -5.36 -18.68
CA ILE A 1029 -4.89 -4.56 -17.47
C ILE A 1029 -4.19 -3.22 -17.58
N SER A 1030 -2.92 -3.20 -17.98
CA SER A 1030 -2.13 -1.96 -18.07
C SER A 1030 -2.61 -1.00 -19.16
N VAL A 1031 -2.99 -1.49 -20.34
CA VAL A 1031 -3.53 -0.62 -21.41
C VAL A 1031 -4.90 -0.05 -21.05
N MET A 1032 -5.68 -0.77 -20.24
CA MET A 1032 -6.97 -0.32 -19.70
C MET A 1032 -6.81 0.56 -18.45
N TYR A 1033 -5.66 0.52 -17.76
CA TYR A 1033 -5.26 1.43 -16.67
C TYR A 1033 -3.93 2.11 -17.00
N PRO A 1034 -3.89 3.07 -17.92
CA PRO A 1034 -2.63 3.64 -18.41
C PRO A 1034 -1.83 4.45 -17.36
N LEU A 1035 -2.44 4.78 -16.22
CA LEU A 1035 -1.77 5.42 -15.09
C LEU A 1035 -1.29 4.42 -14.03
N LEU A 1036 -1.56 3.13 -14.21
CA LEU A 1036 -1.14 2.08 -13.30
C LEU A 1036 0.38 2.14 -13.14
N GLN A 1037 0.86 2.29 -11.93
CA GLN A 1037 2.29 2.28 -11.65
C GLN A 1037 2.78 0.87 -11.43
N MET A 1038 4.08 0.63 -11.60
CA MET A 1038 4.66 -0.68 -11.32
C MET A 1038 4.43 -1.09 -9.85
N SER A 1039 4.52 -0.15 -8.91
CA SER A 1039 4.20 -0.35 -7.49
C SER A 1039 2.76 -0.82 -7.28
N GLU A 1040 1.80 -0.24 -8.00
CA GLU A 1040 0.38 -0.64 -7.95
C GLU A 1040 0.17 -1.99 -8.64
N PHE A 1041 0.83 -2.25 -9.77
CA PHE A 1041 0.79 -3.54 -10.45
C PHE A 1041 1.34 -4.66 -9.56
N MET A 1042 2.37 -4.41 -8.77
CA MET A 1042 2.91 -5.40 -7.81
C MET A 1042 1.88 -5.82 -6.75
N THR A 1043 0.92 -4.96 -6.38
CA THR A 1043 -0.17 -5.33 -5.43
C THR A 1043 -1.19 -6.33 -6.02
N ILE A 1044 -1.10 -6.55 -7.34
CA ILE A 1044 -1.91 -7.49 -8.10
C ILE A 1044 -1.04 -8.45 -8.92
N ALA A 1045 0.21 -8.69 -8.50
CA ALA A 1045 1.18 -9.48 -9.25
C ALA A 1045 0.69 -10.90 -9.57
N THR A 1046 -0.16 -11.48 -8.70
CA THR A 1046 -0.77 -12.81 -8.86
C THR A 1046 -1.99 -12.82 -9.78
N VAL A 1047 -2.60 -11.65 -10.04
CA VAL A 1047 -3.85 -11.54 -10.81
C VAL A 1047 -3.69 -11.98 -12.26
N PRO A 1048 -2.61 -11.63 -13.00
CA PRO A 1048 -2.41 -12.13 -14.36
C PRO A 1048 -2.50 -13.64 -14.50
N GLY A 1049 -1.81 -14.40 -13.63
CA GLY A 1049 -1.87 -15.87 -13.65
C GLY A 1049 -3.27 -16.40 -13.32
N ALA A 1050 -3.93 -15.80 -12.33
CA ALA A 1050 -5.30 -16.17 -11.96
C ALA A 1050 -6.33 -15.89 -13.08
N VAL A 1051 -6.16 -14.80 -13.85
CA VAL A 1051 -7.01 -14.49 -15.01
C VAL A 1051 -6.88 -15.56 -16.09
N ILE A 1052 -5.66 -16.00 -16.40
CA ILE A 1052 -5.40 -17.07 -17.37
C ILE A 1052 -6.13 -18.33 -16.93
N LYS A 1053 -5.90 -18.79 -15.70
CA LYS A 1053 -6.55 -20.00 -15.14
C LYS A 1053 -8.08 -19.90 -15.15
N ASP A 1054 -8.64 -18.74 -14.81
CA ASP A 1054 -10.10 -18.53 -14.84
C ASP A 1054 -10.68 -18.62 -16.25
N CYS A 1055 -9.95 -18.15 -17.26
CA CYS A 1055 -10.37 -18.23 -18.66
C CYS A 1055 -10.21 -19.65 -19.23
N GLU A 1056 -9.13 -20.36 -18.88
CA GLU A 1056 -8.91 -21.77 -19.26
C GLU A 1056 -10.05 -22.66 -18.74
N ARG A 1057 -10.46 -22.48 -17.47
CA ARG A 1057 -11.52 -23.25 -16.82
C ARG A 1057 -12.90 -23.12 -17.49
N VAL A 1058 -13.11 -22.14 -18.36
CA VAL A 1058 -14.39 -21.99 -19.09
C VAL A 1058 -14.50 -23.00 -20.24
N PHE A 1059 -13.37 -23.53 -20.72
CA PHE A 1059 -13.28 -24.50 -21.82
C PHE A 1059 -12.94 -25.93 -21.37
N LYS A 1060 -12.85 -26.15 -20.05
CA LYS A 1060 -12.93 -27.48 -19.44
C LYS A 1060 -14.40 -27.78 -19.21
#